data_AF-A0A8U0W5P7-F1
#
_entry.id   AF-A0A8U0W5P7-F1
#
_cell.length_a   1.000
_cell.length_b   1.000
_cell.length_c   1.000
_cell.angle_alpha   90.00
_cell.angle_beta   90.00
_cell.angle_gamma   90.00
#
_symmetry.space_group_name_H-M   'P 1'
#
loop_
_entity.id
_entity.type
_entity.pdbx_description
1 polymer ?
#
loop_
_entity_poly.entity_id
_entity_poly.type
_entity_poly.pdbx_seq_one_letter_code
_entity_poly.pdbx_strand_id
1 'polypeptide(L)'
;MAIYCWGNTTHGELGLGGIEDEQILTPRKMDWSPPNSCIIQVSCGSWHTLFLTSDGKVFSCGSNDNGQLGHELQTKRPQLIAELDTYEIMRISCGARHSIALNEWGQLFSWGHNDYGQLGLSNDKDFVSVPKIIRNLLAKNVIQISCGSNHSVALTNCGELYSWGSNIYGQLGIANGIEIVHSSIPLPITSLQGIPIAYVACGGNHSFVISKSGAVFGWGRNNAGQLGLNDYNNRYYPTQLKTLRSLGVRYIACGEEFSAFLTNDGGVFTCGSGRYGQLGHGGNANEVLPRMVMELMGSTITQIACGNRHTLALVPSRGRVYGFGLGCSGQLGTRATNNSAIPQVVLGPWVSPSGSALIQTELAEKSESCFLIKQIFSGGDHSLVTCTYYADKIPATDCRLYDARTQILHLTQEAAEQCSQVHCDSNIDMDLLSAVELIFKSQACINGSFLLSDDQHFCCTSKHHGVDLNAAAKAFNYLRNVENDGLKSLIWEKITNELLPSLNSSPADVETLRIYLVLPLYHEFVNSKNYERLHTPFSTAITRLTEIPRKIVAKWWSQTSSEWFEQLVSNFKNVVAYIISFKVSQNTGQGEKTLITYNRHLMAALKLLVFLHRINNTERKTKLHYELFHWPELTDFVDIQQEYLHWLFDKTSDSFHICNYSFLFNAAAKTVLLQTDQIIQMRHAMQSATNSNFFNLVTFGAFASQFIVLNVTRENLVQDTLREIMQYNQNDLKKPLKIKFCGEEGEDAGGVRKEFFMLLSKDLIDPKYGMFKEFEDSRVVWFADVSFETENMYFLIGIICGLAIYNFTIINLPFPLALYKKLLEEPVDLTDLYELSPTLANSMQQILDYNDDDFEETFDLHFEIIRDIYGESNCQPLKPNGDEIAVTKENRQEFVDLYVDFIFNKAVESQFKAFQKGFMKVCWGRVLQIFRPEELMAMVVGNEEYDWQALESNCEYRNGYRATDDTINWFWEVFHELSSKDKRKFLHFLTGSDRIPIQGMKAIKILIQPTPDDKFLPVAHTCFNLLDLPRYKTKERLKYKLLQAIQQTQGFSLV
;
A
#
# COMPACT_ATOMS: atom_id res chain seq x y z
N MET A 1 -15.84 50.06 -10.41
CA MET A 1 -14.96 49.15 -11.19
C MET A 1 -14.70 49.78 -12.55
N ALA A 2 -13.47 49.72 -13.06
CA ALA A 2 -13.09 50.21 -14.38
C ALA A 2 -12.49 49.07 -15.22
N ILE A 3 -12.61 49.15 -16.54
CA ILE A 3 -12.06 48.17 -17.48
C ILE A 3 -11.08 48.91 -18.37
N TYR A 4 -9.88 48.36 -18.51
CA TYR A 4 -8.86 48.84 -19.42
C TYR A 4 -8.55 47.75 -20.43
N CYS A 5 -8.43 48.13 -21.70
CA CYS A 5 -8.19 47.20 -22.79
C CYS A 5 -7.16 47.74 -23.78
N TRP A 6 -6.44 46.84 -24.44
CA TRP A 6 -5.42 47.17 -25.42
C TRP A 6 -5.14 45.98 -26.36
N GLY A 7 -4.46 46.23 -27.47
CA GLY A 7 -4.26 45.23 -28.54
C GLY A 7 -5.02 45.58 -29.83
N ASN A 8 -5.33 44.55 -30.60
CA ASN A 8 -6.03 44.65 -31.88
C ASN A 8 -7.48 45.16 -31.72
N THR A 9 -7.94 46.02 -32.62
CA THR A 9 -9.29 46.62 -32.62
C THR A 9 -10.07 46.37 -33.91
N THR A 10 -9.47 45.66 -34.88
CA THR A 10 -9.96 45.54 -36.26
C THR A 10 -11.43 45.10 -36.33
N HIS A 11 -11.81 44.14 -35.49
CA HIS A 11 -13.17 43.58 -35.46
C HIS A 11 -14.03 44.16 -34.34
N GLY A 12 -13.51 45.07 -33.52
CA GLY A 12 -14.19 45.62 -32.35
C GLY A 12 -14.13 44.73 -31.11
N GLU A 13 -13.20 43.79 -31.05
CA GLU A 13 -12.98 42.85 -29.94
C GLU A 13 -12.70 43.54 -28.59
N LEU A 14 -12.21 44.78 -28.61
CA LEU A 14 -11.99 45.58 -27.40
C LEU A 14 -13.23 46.30 -26.86
N GLY A 15 -14.36 46.27 -27.56
CA GLY A 15 -15.61 46.92 -27.09
C GLY A 15 -15.59 48.46 -27.05
N LEU A 16 -14.57 49.11 -27.62
CA LEU A 16 -14.39 50.57 -27.57
C LEU A 16 -15.36 51.35 -28.48
N GLY A 17 -15.92 50.68 -29.51
CA GLY A 17 -16.90 51.25 -30.43
C GLY A 17 -16.34 52.24 -31.45
N GLY A 18 -16.20 51.80 -32.71
CA GLY A 18 -16.05 52.70 -33.87
C GLY A 18 -14.81 53.59 -33.86
N ILE A 19 -13.72 53.17 -33.22
CA ILE A 19 -12.43 53.86 -33.21
C ILE A 19 -11.72 53.71 -34.56
N GLU A 20 -11.00 54.75 -34.98
CA GLU A 20 -10.18 54.76 -36.22
C GLU A 20 -8.84 54.04 -36.02
N ASP A 21 -8.33 53.98 -34.79
CA ASP A 21 -7.07 53.28 -34.48
C ASP A 21 -7.23 51.77 -34.70
N GLU A 22 -6.39 51.19 -35.56
CA GLU A 22 -6.32 49.74 -35.82
C GLU A 22 -5.73 48.94 -34.64
N GLN A 23 -5.07 49.62 -33.70
CA GLN A 23 -4.45 49.02 -32.53
C GLN A 23 -4.31 50.01 -31.38
N ILE A 24 -4.39 49.48 -30.15
CA ILE A 24 -4.20 50.24 -28.91
C ILE A 24 -2.92 49.75 -28.23
N LEU A 25 -1.91 50.62 -28.16
CA LEU A 25 -0.57 50.27 -27.66
C LEU A 25 -0.40 50.40 -26.14
N THR A 26 -1.37 51.03 -25.47
CA THR A 26 -1.41 51.22 -24.02
C THR A 26 -2.81 51.01 -23.49
N PRO A 27 -2.97 50.47 -22.27
CA PRO A 27 -4.26 50.31 -21.60
C PRO A 27 -5.16 51.54 -21.76
N ARG A 28 -6.25 51.41 -22.53
CA ARG A 28 -7.26 52.45 -22.74
C ARG A 28 -8.50 52.10 -21.94
N LYS A 29 -9.07 53.08 -21.24
CA LYS A 29 -10.31 52.89 -20.48
C LYS A 29 -11.45 52.59 -21.46
N MET A 30 -12.24 51.56 -21.17
CA MET A 30 -13.47 51.28 -21.87
C MET A 30 -14.59 52.15 -21.30
N ASP A 31 -15.16 53.03 -22.13
CA ASP A 31 -16.29 53.89 -21.76
C ASP A 31 -17.62 53.12 -21.86
N TRP A 32 -17.67 51.99 -21.18
CA TRP A 32 -18.85 51.15 -21.02
C TRP A 32 -18.80 50.48 -19.65
N SER A 33 -19.95 50.38 -19.00
CA SER A 33 -20.14 49.64 -17.76
C SER A 33 -21.48 48.92 -17.82
N PRO A 34 -21.57 47.66 -17.32
CA PRO A 34 -22.83 46.98 -17.22
C PRO A 34 -23.77 47.72 -16.25
N PRO A 35 -25.09 47.76 -16.51
CA PRO A 35 -26.03 48.47 -15.63
C PRO A 35 -26.14 47.78 -14.27
N ASN A 36 -25.89 48.51 -13.17
CA ASN A 36 -26.06 48.05 -11.78
C ASN A 36 -25.29 46.76 -11.39
N SER A 37 -24.27 46.35 -12.15
CA SER A 37 -23.47 45.17 -11.84
C SER A 37 -21.98 45.38 -12.15
N CYS A 38 -21.16 44.35 -11.91
CA CYS A 38 -19.72 44.41 -12.14
C CYS A 38 -19.24 43.19 -12.93
N ILE A 39 -18.14 43.32 -13.67
CA ILE A 39 -17.57 42.19 -14.42
C ILE A 39 -16.83 41.25 -13.47
N ILE A 40 -17.14 39.95 -13.56
CA ILE A 40 -16.50 38.90 -12.76
C ILE A 40 -15.59 37.98 -13.60
N GLN A 41 -15.85 37.89 -14.91
CA GLN A 41 -15.05 37.12 -15.84
C GLN A 41 -15.11 37.75 -17.24
N VAL A 42 -14.00 37.72 -17.96
CA VAL A 42 -13.92 38.03 -19.39
C VAL A 42 -13.34 36.81 -20.10
N SER A 43 -13.89 36.46 -21.25
CA SER A 43 -13.36 35.41 -22.10
C SER A 43 -13.13 35.95 -23.50
N CYS A 44 -11.91 35.78 -24.00
CA CYS A 44 -11.44 36.36 -25.25
C CYS A 44 -11.27 35.26 -26.30
N GLY A 45 -12.02 35.33 -27.40
CA GLY A 45 -11.79 34.51 -28.58
C GLY A 45 -10.74 35.14 -29.51
N SER A 46 -10.65 34.67 -30.75
CA SER A 46 -9.71 35.27 -31.71
C SER A 46 -10.08 36.69 -32.08
N TRP A 47 -11.38 36.96 -32.28
CA TRP A 47 -11.90 38.23 -32.81
C TRP A 47 -13.16 38.72 -32.09
N HIS A 48 -13.49 38.14 -30.94
CA HIS A 48 -14.64 38.51 -30.12
C HIS A 48 -14.34 38.37 -28.63
N THR A 49 -15.08 39.09 -27.81
CA THR A 49 -14.95 39.08 -26.35
C THR A 49 -16.32 38.90 -25.72
N LEU A 50 -16.38 38.03 -24.70
CA LEU A 50 -17.53 37.85 -23.83
C LEU A 50 -17.23 38.43 -22.44
N PHE A 51 -18.22 39.09 -21.87
CA PHE A 51 -18.17 39.68 -20.53
C PHE A 51 -19.26 39.06 -19.68
N LEU A 52 -18.88 38.48 -18.55
CA LEU A 52 -19.81 37.96 -17.54
C LEU A 52 -19.89 38.92 -16.37
N THR A 53 -21.11 39.29 -16.02
CA THR A 53 -21.43 40.18 -14.91
C THR A 53 -21.74 39.41 -13.63
N SER A 54 -21.68 40.09 -12.48
CA SER A 54 -21.96 39.54 -11.15
C SER A 54 -23.42 39.13 -10.93
N ASP A 55 -24.34 39.63 -11.75
CA ASP A 55 -25.76 39.25 -11.78
C ASP A 55 -26.04 38.16 -12.84
N GLY A 56 -25.01 37.49 -13.35
CA GLY A 56 -25.15 36.33 -14.23
C GLY A 56 -25.46 36.66 -15.69
N LYS A 57 -25.40 37.94 -16.11
CA LYS A 57 -25.67 38.35 -17.50
C LYS A 57 -24.42 38.34 -18.36
N VAL A 58 -24.59 37.99 -19.63
CA VAL A 58 -23.51 37.88 -20.61
C VAL A 58 -23.63 38.94 -21.68
N PHE A 59 -22.55 39.69 -21.90
CA PHE A 59 -22.43 40.66 -22.98
C PHE A 59 -21.35 40.23 -23.97
N SER A 60 -21.48 40.59 -25.24
CA SER A 60 -20.54 40.24 -26.29
C SER A 60 -20.22 41.42 -27.22
N CYS A 61 -19.01 41.44 -27.79
CA CYS A 61 -18.64 42.36 -28.88
C CYS A 61 -17.54 41.78 -29.76
N GLY A 62 -17.40 42.31 -30.98
CA GLY A 62 -16.36 41.91 -31.94
C GLY A 62 -16.93 41.44 -33.27
N SER A 63 -16.23 40.52 -33.94
CA SER A 63 -16.72 39.86 -35.16
C SER A 63 -17.93 38.98 -34.85
N ASN A 64 -18.91 39.00 -35.75
CA ASN A 64 -20.09 38.12 -35.71
C ASN A 64 -20.26 37.30 -37.00
N ASP A 65 -19.19 37.13 -37.78
CA ASP A 65 -19.24 36.51 -39.11
C ASP A 65 -19.68 35.03 -39.06
N ASN A 66 -19.51 34.38 -37.91
CA ASN A 66 -19.94 33.01 -37.64
C ASN A 66 -20.96 32.94 -36.51
N GLY A 67 -21.62 34.04 -36.15
CA GLY A 67 -22.60 34.08 -35.08
C GLY A 67 -22.04 33.99 -33.66
N GLN A 68 -20.73 34.17 -33.47
CA GLN A 68 -20.04 33.97 -32.18
C GLN A 68 -20.42 34.98 -31.08
N LEU A 69 -21.14 36.04 -31.41
CA LEU A 69 -21.66 37.01 -30.43
C LEU A 69 -22.95 36.53 -29.74
N GLY A 70 -23.66 35.54 -30.29
CA GLY A 70 -24.88 34.99 -29.67
C GLY A 70 -26.14 35.81 -29.92
N HIS A 71 -26.07 36.77 -30.84
CA HIS A 71 -27.19 37.56 -31.34
C HIS A 71 -26.93 37.96 -32.79
N GLU A 72 -27.95 38.43 -33.50
CA GLU A 72 -27.84 38.75 -34.94
C GLU A 72 -27.16 40.10 -35.24
N LEU A 73 -26.90 40.91 -34.21
CA LEU A 73 -26.36 42.26 -34.36
C LEU A 73 -24.85 42.25 -34.58
N GLN A 74 -24.37 43.07 -35.51
CA GLN A 74 -22.95 43.43 -35.61
C GLN A 74 -22.68 44.62 -34.69
N THR A 75 -21.86 44.41 -33.66
CA THR A 75 -21.56 45.45 -32.67
C THR A 75 -20.09 45.48 -32.28
N LYS A 76 -19.53 46.69 -32.28
CA LYS A 76 -18.19 46.98 -31.75
C LYS A 76 -18.22 47.43 -30.28
N ARG A 77 -19.40 47.40 -29.64
CA ARG A 77 -19.59 47.70 -28.21
C ARG A 77 -20.26 46.51 -27.52
N PRO A 78 -19.98 46.25 -26.23
CA PRO A 78 -20.58 45.12 -25.52
C PRO A 78 -22.11 45.22 -25.52
N GLN A 79 -22.77 44.15 -25.97
CA GLN A 79 -24.22 44.06 -26.06
C GLN A 79 -24.73 42.80 -25.35
N LEU A 80 -25.89 42.92 -24.70
CA LEU A 80 -26.52 41.82 -23.95
C LEU A 80 -26.94 40.68 -24.89
N ILE A 81 -26.64 39.45 -24.51
CA ILE A 81 -27.16 38.24 -25.14
C ILE A 81 -28.52 37.94 -24.52
N ALA A 82 -29.60 38.49 -25.11
CA ALA A 82 -30.95 38.43 -24.56
C ALA A 82 -31.46 37.01 -24.28
N GLU A 83 -31.01 36.02 -25.07
CA GLU A 83 -31.42 34.61 -24.94
C GLU A 83 -30.84 33.91 -23.72
N LEU A 84 -29.83 34.51 -23.07
CA LEU A 84 -29.30 34.05 -21.79
C LEU A 84 -29.84 34.86 -20.59
N ASP A 85 -30.59 35.93 -20.80
CA ASP A 85 -31.01 36.87 -19.73
C ASP A 85 -31.93 36.22 -18.69
N THR A 86 -32.59 35.11 -19.04
CA THR A 86 -33.43 34.33 -18.12
C THR A 86 -32.66 33.35 -17.25
N TYR A 87 -31.35 33.18 -17.46
CA TYR A 87 -30.50 32.22 -16.76
C TYR A 87 -29.41 32.93 -15.98
N GLU A 88 -29.12 32.47 -14.76
CA GLU A 88 -27.94 32.92 -14.03
C GLU A 88 -26.69 32.20 -14.57
N ILE A 89 -25.90 32.91 -15.38
CA ILE A 89 -24.65 32.35 -15.94
C ILE A 89 -23.52 32.45 -14.92
N MET A 90 -22.85 31.34 -14.69
CA MET A 90 -21.75 31.22 -13.73
C MET A 90 -20.37 31.28 -14.39
N ARG A 91 -20.23 30.76 -15.61
CA ARG A 91 -18.96 30.73 -16.36
C ARG A 91 -19.18 30.91 -17.85
N ILE A 92 -18.19 31.50 -18.50
CA ILE A 92 -18.11 31.66 -19.96
C ILE A 92 -16.75 31.16 -20.47
N SER A 93 -16.72 30.69 -21.71
CA SER A 93 -15.49 30.27 -22.38
C SER A 93 -15.61 30.49 -23.90
N CYS A 94 -14.56 31.05 -24.50
CA CYS A 94 -14.48 31.35 -25.92
C CYS A 94 -13.46 30.42 -26.58
N GLY A 95 -13.84 29.80 -27.70
CA GLY A 95 -12.86 29.28 -28.64
C GLY A 95 -12.46 30.33 -29.67
N ALA A 96 -11.88 29.90 -30.78
CA ALA A 96 -11.43 30.84 -31.82
C ALA A 96 -12.62 31.63 -32.42
N ARG A 97 -13.72 30.93 -32.70
CA ARG A 97 -14.93 31.48 -33.36
C ARG A 97 -16.24 30.90 -32.80
N HIS A 98 -16.19 30.34 -31.59
CA HIS A 98 -17.37 29.83 -30.89
C HIS A 98 -17.32 30.20 -29.41
N SER A 99 -18.45 30.05 -28.76
CA SER A 99 -18.71 30.54 -27.42
C SER A 99 -19.54 29.53 -26.64
N ILE A 100 -19.23 29.37 -25.35
CA ILE A 100 -19.95 28.50 -24.43
C ILE A 100 -20.23 29.25 -23.12
N ALA A 101 -21.43 29.07 -22.58
CA ALA A 101 -21.83 29.53 -21.26
C ALA A 101 -22.33 28.37 -20.40
N LEU A 102 -22.08 28.44 -19.10
CA LEU A 102 -22.51 27.49 -18.07
C LEU A 102 -23.37 28.22 -17.04
N ASN A 103 -24.59 27.72 -16.80
CA ASN A 103 -25.48 28.28 -15.78
C ASN A 103 -25.33 27.63 -14.41
N GLU A 104 -26.06 28.16 -13.42
CA GLU A 104 -26.09 27.68 -12.04
C GLU A 104 -26.55 26.21 -11.86
N TRP A 105 -27.36 25.70 -12.78
CA TRP A 105 -27.88 24.32 -12.76
C TRP A 105 -26.94 23.31 -13.44
N GLY A 106 -25.75 23.72 -13.86
CA GLY A 106 -24.79 22.84 -14.51
C GLY A 106 -25.06 22.60 -16.00
N GLN A 107 -25.93 23.39 -16.63
CA GLN A 107 -26.33 23.25 -18.04
C GLN A 107 -25.46 24.14 -18.95
N LEU A 108 -25.13 23.61 -20.13
CA LEU A 108 -24.28 24.28 -21.11
C LEU A 108 -25.07 24.84 -22.30
N PHE A 109 -24.73 26.05 -22.69
CA PHE A 109 -25.20 26.72 -23.89
C PHE A 109 -24.03 26.97 -24.83
N SER A 110 -24.18 26.67 -26.11
CA SER A 110 -23.14 26.90 -27.13
C SER A 110 -23.69 27.60 -28.37
N TRP A 111 -22.83 28.43 -28.99
CA TRP A 111 -23.12 29.16 -30.23
C TRP A 111 -21.82 29.56 -30.96
N GLY A 112 -21.95 30.02 -32.19
CA GLY A 112 -20.86 30.38 -33.10
C GLY A 112 -20.59 29.31 -34.16
N HIS A 113 -19.34 29.22 -34.59
CA HIS A 113 -18.85 28.29 -35.62
C HIS A 113 -18.94 26.82 -35.19
N ASN A 114 -19.19 25.90 -36.12
CA ASN A 114 -19.44 24.48 -35.86
C ASN A 114 -18.90 23.49 -36.91
N ASP A 115 -18.01 23.88 -37.83
CA ASP A 115 -17.48 22.99 -38.87
C ASP A 115 -16.87 21.66 -38.37
N TYR A 116 -16.37 21.64 -37.13
CA TYR A 116 -15.80 20.44 -36.51
C TYR A 116 -16.69 19.88 -35.39
N GLY A 117 -17.93 20.36 -35.26
CA GLY A 117 -18.84 19.92 -34.21
C GLY A 117 -18.58 20.53 -32.82
N GLN A 118 -17.76 21.59 -32.72
CA GLN A 118 -17.33 22.19 -31.45
C GLN A 118 -18.44 22.81 -30.59
N LEU A 119 -19.66 22.93 -31.13
CA LEU A 119 -20.84 23.31 -30.36
C LEU A 119 -21.47 22.13 -29.60
N GLY A 120 -21.24 20.87 -30.00
CA GLY A 120 -21.77 19.70 -29.31
C GLY A 120 -23.27 19.48 -29.49
N LEU A 121 -23.90 20.12 -30.48
CA LEU A 121 -25.36 20.20 -30.64
C LEU A 121 -25.96 19.07 -31.50
N SER A 122 -25.18 18.07 -31.92
CA SER A 122 -25.63 16.98 -32.82
C SER A 122 -26.32 17.47 -34.10
N ASN A 123 -25.93 18.64 -34.62
CA ASN A 123 -26.52 19.20 -35.85
C ASN A 123 -25.44 19.46 -36.90
N ASP A 124 -25.87 19.43 -38.17
CA ASP A 124 -25.01 19.63 -39.35
C ASP A 124 -25.00 21.10 -39.80
N LYS A 125 -25.32 22.06 -38.91
CA LYS A 125 -25.22 23.48 -39.26
C LYS A 125 -23.78 23.93 -39.09
N ASP A 126 -23.26 24.64 -40.09
CA ASP A 126 -21.91 25.22 -40.09
C ASP A 126 -21.72 26.24 -38.95
N PHE A 127 -22.79 26.95 -38.56
CA PHE A 127 -22.77 27.83 -37.40
C PHE A 127 -24.17 28.03 -36.78
N VAL A 128 -24.18 28.54 -35.54
CA VAL A 128 -25.40 28.86 -34.78
C VAL A 128 -25.27 30.27 -34.21
N SER A 129 -26.14 31.21 -34.59
CA SER A 129 -26.05 32.62 -34.19
C SER A 129 -26.60 32.95 -32.80
N VAL A 130 -27.29 32.00 -32.16
CA VAL A 130 -27.99 32.20 -30.89
C VAL A 130 -27.67 31.04 -29.94
N PRO A 131 -27.42 31.28 -28.64
CA PRO A 131 -27.14 30.24 -27.65
C PRO A 131 -28.14 29.08 -27.67
N LYS A 132 -27.63 27.84 -27.70
CA LYS A 132 -28.46 26.62 -27.61
C LYS A 132 -27.92 25.65 -26.57
N ILE A 133 -28.84 25.00 -25.87
CA ILE A 133 -28.51 24.00 -24.86
C ILE A 133 -27.89 22.75 -25.48
N ILE A 134 -26.76 22.29 -24.91
CA ILE A 134 -26.13 21.02 -25.24
C ILE A 134 -26.88 19.87 -24.54
N ARG A 135 -27.87 19.30 -25.24
CA ARG A 135 -28.78 18.30 -24.67
C ARG A 135 -28.09 17.03 -24.15
N ASN A 136 -26.98 16.63 -24.77
CA ASN A 136 -26.24 15.42 -24.39
C ASN A 136 -25.64 15.48 -22.97
N LEU A 137 -25.47 16.68 -22.41
CA LEU A 137 -24.95 16.89 -21.06
C LEU A 137 -26.04 17.38 -20.08
N LEU A 138 -27.32 17.39 -20.48
CA LEU A 138 -28.40 17.96 -19.64
C LEU A 138 -28.62 17.18 -18.34
N ALA A 139 -28.39 15.87 -18.34
CA ALA A 139 -28.45 15.01 -17.15
C ALA A 139 -27.14 15.00 -16.33
N LYS A 140 -26.15 15.82 -16.71
CA LYS A 140 -24.85 15.93 -16.05
C LYS A 140 -24.75 17.32 -15.42
N ASN A 141 -24.27 17.38 -14.18
CA ASN A 141 -24.01 18.66 -13.54
C ASN A 141 -22.57 19.10 -13.86
N VAL A 142 -22.41 20.01 -14.81
CA VAL A 142 -21.11 20.54 -15.24
C VAL A 142 -20.67 21.68 -14.32
N ILE A 143 -19.39 21.66 -13.92
CA ILE A 143 -18.80 22.64 -12.99
C ILE A 143 -17.67 23.46 -13.59
N GLN A 144 -17.04 22.98 -14.67
CA GLN A 144 -16.03 23.73 -15.43
C GLN A 144 -16.15 23.49 -16.92
N ILE A 145 -15.76 24.51 -17.69
CA ILE A 145 -15.67 24.48 -19.15
C ILE A 145 -14.39 25.15 -19.61
N SER A 146 -13.83 24.66 -20.71
CA SER A 146 -12.71 25.28 -21.39
C SER A 146 -12.78 25.02 -22.89
N CYS A 147 -12.55 26.05 -23.70
CA CYS A 147 -12.59 25.99 -25.15
C CYS A 147 -11.18 26.16 -25.72
N GLY A 148 -10.79 25.30 -26.67
CA GLY A 148 -9.67 25.58 -27.55
C GLY A 148 -10.13 26.23 -28.85
N SER A 149 -9.29 26.25 -29.88
CA SER A 149 -9.64 26.92 -31.14
C SER A 149 -10.91 26.34 -31.77
N ASN A 150 -10.99 25.02 -31.85
CA ASN A 150 -12.06 24.28 -32.53
C ASN A 150 -12.56 23.07 -31.72
N HIS A 151 -12.37 23.08 -30.39
CA HIS A 151 -12.82 22.00 -29.51
C HIS A 151 -13.19 22.56 -28.13
N SER A 152 -13.90 21.74 -27.36
CA SER A 152 -14.43 22.12 -26.06
C SER A 152 -14.29 20.97 -25.09
N VAL A 153 -14.03 21.28 -23.82
CA VAL A 153 -13.89 20.32 -22.72
C VAL A 153 -14.77 20.77 -21.55
N ALA A 154 -15.44 19.82 -20.91
CA ALA A 154 -16.26 20.04 -19.72
C ALA A 154 -15.92 19.04 -18.60
N LEU A 155 -15.97 19.49 -17.36
CA LEU A 155 -15.80 18.68 -16.15
C LEU A 155 -17.11 18.66 -15.36
N THR A 156 -17.58 17.48 -14.98
CA THR A 156 -18.76 17.32 -14.11
C THR A 156 -18.40 17.31 -12.63
N ASN A 157 -19.38 17.57 -11.77
CA ASN A 157 -19.21 17.54 -10.32
C ASN A 157 -18.84 16.15 -9.76
N CYS A 158 -19.06 15.07 -10.51
CA CYS A 158 -18.61 13.72 -10.16
C CYS A 158 -17.24 13.36 -10.74
N GLY A 159 -16.55 14.29 -11.41
CA GLY A 159 -15.21 14.07 -11.96
C GLY A 159 -15.17 13.37 -13.32
N GLU A 160 -16.28 13.32 -14.05
CA GLU A 160 -16.29 12.87 -15.44
C GLU A 160 -15.85 14.01 -16.37
N LEU A 161 -14.98 13.71 -17.33
CA LEU A 161 -14.54 14.65 -18.35
C LEU A 161 -15.21 14.34 -19.68
N TYR A 162 -15.67 15.37 -20.37
CA TYR A 162 -16.26 15.29 -21.70
C TYR A 162 -15.53 16.22 -22.67
N SER A 163 -15.35 15.78 -23.91
CA SER A 163 -14.75 16.60 -24.98
C SER A 163 -15.45 16.40 -26.32
N TRP A 164 -15.47 17.45 -27.14
CA TRP A 164 -16.05 17.45 -28.48
C TRP A 164 -15.45 18.55 -29.36
N GLY A 165 -15.73 18.50 -30.66
CA GLY A 165 -15.10 19.35 -31.68
C GLY A 165 -14.02 18.62 -32.46
N SER A 166 -13.02 19.37 -32.94
CA SER A 166 -11.89 18.85 -33.70
C SER A 166 -11.01 17.90 -32.89
N ASN A 167 -10.52 16.83 -33.52
CA ASN A 167 -9.58 15.87 -32.96
C ASN A 167 -8.40 15.58 -33.92
N ILE A 168 -8.15 16.46 -34.88
CA ILE A 168 -7.12 16.28 -35.93
C ILE A 168 -5.74 15.96 -35.33
N TYR A 169 -5.42 16.54 -34.17
CA TYR A 169 -4.15 16.34 -33.47
C TYR A 169 -4.31 15.53 -32.17
N GLY A 170 -5.50 14.98 -31.93
CA GLY A 170 -5.80 14.21 -30.72
C GLY A 170 -6.31 15.04 -29.54
N GLN A 171 -6.67 16.31 -29.72
CA GLN A 171 -7.01 17.25 -28.65
C GLN A 171 -8.30 16.93 -27.87
N LEU A 172 -9.09 15.96 -28.33
CA LEU A 172 -10.21 15.42 -27.54
C LEU A 172 -9.73 14.42 -26.49
N GLY A 173 -8.57 13.77 -26.67
CA GLY A 173 -8.02 12.80 -25.72
C GLY A 173 -8.75 11.45 -25.72
N ILE A 174 -9.50 11.16 -26.78
CA ILE A 174 -10.34 9.98 -26.95
C ILE A 174 -9.84 9.23 -28.19
N ALA A 175 -9.40 7.99 -27.99
CA ALA A 175 -8.98 7.12 -29.08
C ALA A 175 -9.66 5.75 -28.93
N ASN A 176 -10.77 5.55 -29.64
CA ASN A 176 -11.45 4.26 -29.72
C ASN A 176 -11.08 3.55 -31.03
N GLY A 177 -9.80 3.22 -31.28
CA GLY A 177 -9.37 2.34 -32.39
C GLY A 177 -9.82 2.70 -33.81
N ILE A 178 -10.51 3.83 -33.99
CA ILE A 178 -11.11 4.38 -35.20
C ILE A 178 -10.72 5.86 -35.16
N GLU A 179 -10.17 6.36 -36.26
CA GLU A 179 -9.69 7.74 -36.40
C GLU A 179 -10.86 8.74 -36.33
N ILE A 180 -11.35 9.04 -35.12
CA ILE A 180 -12.30 10.12 -34.87
C ILE A 180 -11.55 11.42 -35.17
N VAL A 181 -11.80 12.02 -36.33
CA VAL A 181 -11.17 13.30 -36.74
C VAL A 181 -11.85 14.50 -36.07
N HIS A 182 -13.14 14.38 -35.75
CA HIS A 182 -13.91 15.36 -34.98
C HIS A 182 -15.18 14.71 -34.40
N SER A 183 -15.85 15.37 -33.46
CA SER A 183 -17.12 14.93 -32.87
C SER A 183 -18.09 16.09 -32.68
N SER A 184 -19.32 15.94 -33.18
CA SER A 184 -20.43 16.88 -32.96
C SER A 184 -21.22 16.63 -31.67
N ILE A 185 -20.76 15.66 -30.87
CA ILE A 185 -21.38 15.23 -29.62
C ILE A 185 -20.31 15.17 -28.51
N PRO A 186 -20.59 15.63 -27.28
CA PRO A 186 -19.73 15.39 -26.12
C PRO A 186 -19.45 13.91 -25.90
N LEU A 187 -18.17 13.53 -25.94
CA LEU A 187 -17.71 12.16 -25.70
C LEU A 187 -16.92 12.10 -24.37
N PRO A 188 -17.06 11.03 -23.58
CA PRO A 188 -16.35 10.90 -22.30
C PRO A 188 -14.87 10.54 -22.49
N ILE A 189 -13.99 11.15 -21.68
CA ILE A 189 -12.56 10.82 -21.60
C ILE A 189 -12.36 9.78 -20.49
N THR A 190 -12.49 8.50 -20.83
CA THR A 190 -12.41 7.39 -19.86
C THR A 190 -10.98 7.07 -19.40
N SER A 191 -9.96 7.52 -20.13
CA SER A 191 -8.55 7.28 -19.80
C SER A 191 -8.10 7.94 -18.50
N LEU A 192 -8.78 8.99 -18.03
CA LEU A 192 -8.50 9.68 -16.76
C LEU A 192 -9.48 9.29 -15.64
N GLN A 193 -10.27 8.24 -15.85
CA GLN A 193 -11.28 7.81 -14.89
C GLN A 193 -10.66 7.53 -13.51
N GLY A 194 -11.28 8.10 -12.47
CA GLY A 194 -10.87 7.92 -11.08
C GLY A 194 -9.81 8.89 -10.57
N ILE A 195 -9.22 9.72 -11.43
CA ILE A 195 -8.32 10.80 -11.01
C ILE A 195 -9.18 11.97 -10.50
N PRO A 196 -8.93 12.50 -9.29
CA PRO A 196 -9.67 13.65 -8.78
C PRO A 196 -9.24 14.92 -9.51
N ILE A 197 -9.98 15.35 -10.54
CA ILE A 197 -9.65 16.54 -11.34
C ILE A 197 -10.05 17.82 -10.60
N ALA A 198 -9.18 18.83 -10.63
CA ALA A 198 -9.37 20.14 -10.01
C ALA A 198 -9.52 21.28 -11.03
N TYR A 199 -8.91 21.15 -12.21
CA TYR A 199 -8.91 22.22 -13.22
C TYR A 199 -8.79 21.67 -14.65
N VAL A 200 -9.47 22.32 -15.61
CA VAL A 200 -9.36 22.03 -17.05
C VAL A 200 -8.89 23.26 -17.81
N ALA A 201 -8.04 23.07 -18.83
CA ALA A 201 -7.54 24.15 -19.68
C ALA A 201 -7.38 23.69 -21.12
N CYS A 202 -7.64 24.57 -22.08
CA CYS A 202 -7.47 24.31 -23.50
C CYS A 202 -6.61 25.41 -24.11
N GLY A 203 -5.67 25.00 -24.95
CA GLY A 203 -4.95 25.90 -25.86
C GLY A 203 -5.54 25.85 -27.26
N GLY A 204 -4.78 26.31 -28.25
CA GLY A 204 -5.24 26.33 -29.63
C GLY A 204 -5.70 24.95 -30.12
N ASN A 205 -4.81 23.95 -30.09
CA ASN A 205 -5.09 22.59 -30.55
C ASN A 205 -4.63 21.52 -29.56
N HIS A 206 -4.67 21.84 -28.28
CA HIS A 206 -4.24 20.96 -27.19
C HIS A 206 -5.04 21.23 -25.92
N SER A 207 -5.02 20.29 -25.00
CA SER A 207 -5.84 20.28 -23.78
C SER A 207 -5.00 19.82 -22.60
N PHE A 208 -5.35 20.32 -21.42
CA PHE A 208 -4.75 19.95 -20.15
C PHE A 208 -5.79 19.77 -19.07
N VAL A 209 -5.44 18.94 -18.08
CA VAL A 209 -6.11 18.92 -16.78
C VAL A 209 -5.10 18.88 -15.66
N ILE A 210 -5.52 19.37 -14.50
CA ILE A 210 -4.78 19.33 -13.23
C ILE A 210 -5.58 18.47 -12.25
N SER A 211 -4.93 17.50 -11.60
CA SER A 211 -5.53 16.78 -10.48
C SER A 211 -5.55 17.62 -9.20
N LYS A 212 -6.35 17.23 -8.20
CA LYS A 212 -6.33 17.84 -6.87
C LYS A 212 -4.94 17.75 -6.22
N SER A 213 -4.13 16.76 -6.57
CA SER A 213 -2.74 16.63 -6.10
C SER A 213 -1.70 17.26 -7.04
N GLY A 214 -2.12 18.16 -7.95
CA GLY A 214 -1.21 18.96 -8.80
C GLY A 214 -0.57 18.21 -9.97
N ALA A 215 -1.01 16.98 -10.26
CA ALA A 215 -0.55 16.25 -11.42
C ALA A 215 -1.16 16.84 -12.69
N VAL A 216 -0.31 17.12 -13.68
CA VAL A 216 -0.73 17.71 -14.96
C VAL A 216 -0.74 16.63 -16.04
N PHE A 217 -1.84 16.54 -16.79
CA PHE A 217 -1.98 15.67 -17.96
C PHE A 217 -2.29 16.52 -19.18
N GLY A 218 -1.51 16.35 -20.25
CA GLY A 218 -1.64 17.09 -21.50
C GLY A 218 -1.83 16.18 -22.70
N TRP A 219 -2.60 16.64 -23.69
CA TRP A 219 -2.80 15.94 -24.97
C TRP A 219 -3.18 16.89 -26.11
N GLY A 220 -3.12 16.39 -27.35
CA GLY A 220 -3.32 17.15 -28.57
C GLY A 220 -2.02 17.45 -29.31
N ARG A 221 -1.99 18.59 -29.99
CA ARG A 221 -0.86 19.04 -30.81
C ARG A 221 0.39 19.31 -29.97
N ASN A 222 1.55 18.84 -30.41
CA ASN A 222 2.83 19.01 -29.72
C ASN A 222 4.01 19.38 -30.64
N ASN A 223 3.75 19.78 -31.89
CA ASN A 223 4.80 20.09 -32.87
C ASN A 223 5.78 21.21 -32.47
N ALA A 224 5.45 22.01 -31.45
CA ALA A 224 6.31 23.06 -30.90
C ALA A 224 6.80 22.75 -29.48
N GLY A 225 6.46 21.59 -28.90
CA GLY A 225 6.75 21.25 -27.51
C GLY A 225 5.73 21.78 -26.49
N GLN A 226 4.56 22.24 -26.94
CA GLN A 226 3.55 22.88 -26.09
C GLN A 226 2.93 21.97 -25.02
N LEU A 227 3.11 20.65 -25.14
CA LEU A 227 2.74 19.70 -24.09
C LEU A 227 3.82 19.52 -23.02
N GLY A 228 5.05 20.00 -23.23
CA GLY A 228 6.10 19.90 -22.22
C GLY A 228 6.59 18.46 -21.94
N LEU A 229 6.41 17.54 -22.90
CA LEU A 229 6.67 16.10 -22.75
C LEU A 229 8.08 15.66 -23.17
N ASN A 230 9.01 16.60 -23.40
CA ASN A 230 10.36 16.34 -23.89
C ASN A 230 10.42 15.74 -25.31
N ASP A 231 9.44 16.03 -26.14
CA ASP A 231 9.39 15.64 -27.55
C ASP A 231 8.45 16.57 -28.34
N TYR A 232 8.31 16.30 -29.64
CA TYR A 232 7.43 17.04 -30.56
C TYR A 232 6.23 16.21 -31.06
N ASN A 233 5.95 15.08 -30.42
CA ASN A 233 4.93 14.13 -30.89
C ASN A 233 3.54 14.49 -30.35
N ASN A 234 2.56 14.59 -31.24
CA ASN A 234 1.16 14.77 -30.86
C ASN A 234 0.70 13.60 -29.98
N ARG A 235 -0.22 13.88 -29.06
CA ARG A 235 -0.77 12.88 -28.13
C ARG A 235 -2.27 12.77 -28.31
N TYR A 236 -2.75 11.58 -28.64
CA TYR A 236 -4.18 11.30 -28.83
C TYR A 236 -4.88 10.85 -27.54
N TYR A 237 -4.13 10.73 -26.46
CA TYR A 237 -4.61 10.41 -25.12
C TYR A 237 -3.90 11.28 -24.08
N PRO A 238 -4.58 11.59 -22.96
CA PRO A 238 -3.98 12.28 -21.83
C PRO A 238 -2.66 11.65 -21.40
N THR A 239 -1.58 12.43 -21.44
CA THR A 239 -0.24 12.00 -21.07
C THR A 239 0.29 12.85 -19.93
N GLN A 240 0.79 12.20 -18.88
CA GLN A 240 1.25 12.90 -17.69
C GLN A 240 2.56 13.66 -17.91
N LEU A 241 2.61 14.93 -17.49
CA LEU A 241 3.82 15.76 -17.42
C LEU A 241 4.57 15.47 -16.11
N LYS A 242 5.44 14.46 -16.12
CA LYS A 242 6.16 14.00 -14.93
C LYS A 242 7.08 15.08 -14.32
N THR A 243 7.60 15.99 -15.12
CA THR A 243 8.50 17.08 -14.70
C THR A 243 7.84 18.12 -13.79
N LEU A 244 6.50 18.22 -13.80
CA LEU A 244 5.75 19.16 -12.98
C LEU A 244 5.11 18.52 -11.73
N ARG A 245 5.19 17.19 -11.56
CA ARG A 245 4.46 16.43 -10.51
C ARG A 245 4.68 17.01 -9.10
N SER A 246 5.90 17.40 -8.77
CA SER A 246 6.28 17.85 -7.43
C SER A 246 6.23 19.37 -7.24
N LEU A 247 5.80 20.12 -8.26
CA LEU A 247 5.81 21.59 -8.21
C LEU A 247 4.47 22.19 -7.76
N GLY A 248 3.45 21.35 -7.52
CA GLY A 248 2.14 21.82 -7.04
C GLY A 248 1.48 22.79 -8.00
N VAL A 249 1.37 22.42 -9.29
CA VAL A 249 0.71 23.27 -10.30
C VAL A 249 -0.76 23.45 -9.93
N ARG A 250 -1.23 24.70 -9.93
CA ARG A 250 -2.60 25.09 -9.55
C ARG A 250 -3.38 25.72 -10.69
N TYR A 251 -2.71 26.25 -11.71
CA TYR A 251 -3.42 26.91 -12.79
C TYR A 251 -2.62 26.82 -14.08
N ILE A 252 -3.35 26.70 -15.20
CA ILE A 252 -2.77 26.62 -16.54
C ILE A 252 -3.46 27.65 -17.42
N ALA A 253 -2.65 28.43 -18.14
CA ALA A 253 -3.10 29.26 -19.25
C ALA A 253 -2.40 28.82 -20.53
N CYS A 254 -3.15 28.60 -21.59
CA CYS A 254 -2.62 28.12 -22.85
C CYS A 254 -2.78 29.20 -23.93
N GLY A 255 -1.77 29.33 -24.79
CA GLY A 255 -1.90 30.06 -26.04
C GLY A 255 -2.12 29.13 -27.22
N GLU A 256 -1.82 29.62 -28.43
CA GLU A 256 -2.06 28.89 -29.68
C GLU A 256 -1.13 27.66 -29.82
N GLU A 257 0.16 27.86 -29.57
CA GLU A 257 1.22 26.84 -29.70
C GLU A 257 2.15 26.81 -28.48
N PHE A 258 1.70 27.27 -27.31
CA PHE A 258 2.49 27.27 -26.07
C PHE A 258 1.58 27.17 -24.83
N SER A 259 2.19 26.88 -23.69
CA SER A 259 1.49 26.67 -22.42
C SER A 259 2.26 27.30 -21.27
N ALA A 260 1.53 27.86 -20.30
CA ALA A 260 2.06 28.45 -19.10
C ALA A 260 1.41 27.80 -17.86
N PHE A 261 2.23 27.45 -16.87
CA PHE A 261 1.84 26.74 -15.66
C PHE A 261 2.18 27.61 -14.45
N LEU A 262 1.21 27.79 -13.55
CA LEU A 262 1.35 28.54 -12.31
C LEU A 262 1.33 27.58 -11.12
N THR A 263 2.38 27.61 -10.31
CA THR A 263 2.55 26.76 -9.12
C THR A 263 1.95 27.39 -7.87
N ASN A 264 1.76 26.59 -6.83
CA ASN A 264 1.16 27.01 -5.57
C ASN A 264 1.93 28.14 -4.87
N ASP A 265 3.26 28.16 -4.97
CA ASP A 265 4.13 29.22 -4.45
C ASP A 265 4.17 30.48 -5.35
N GLY A 266 3.49 30.46 -6.50
CA GLY A 266 3.41 31.58 -7.44
C GLY A 266 4.53 31.63 -8.47
N GLY A 267 5.26 30.52 -8.67
CA GLY A 267 6.21 30.34 -9.77
C GLY A 267 5.52 30.14 -11.12
N VAL A 268 6.14 30.63 -12.19
CA VAL A 268 5.62 30.52 -13.56
C VAL A 268 6.59 29.71 -14.42
N PHE A 269 6.06 28.65 -15.03
CA PHE A 269 6.78 27.79 -15.98
C PHE A 269 6.12 27.87 -17.35
N THR A 270 6.90 27.84 -18.42
CA THR A 270 6.39 27.93 -19.80
C THR A 270 7.07 26.90 -20.70
N CYS A 271 6.33 26.40 -21.69
CA CYS A 271 6.86 25.54 -22.76
C CYS A 271 6.10 25.73 -24.08
N GLY A 272 6.66 25.23 -25.17
CA GLY A 272 6.10 25.32 -26.51
C GLY A 272 6.82 26.31 -27.42
N SER A 273 6.07 26.96 -28.30
CA SER A 273 6.60 27.92 -29.27
C SER A 273 7.18 29.15 -28.58
N GLY A 274 8.44 29.46 -28.85
CA GLY A 274 9.11 30.68 -28.39
C GLY A 274 9.27 31.75 -29.46
N ARG A 275 8.74 31.52 -30.67
CA ARG A 275 9.04 32.31 -31.88
C ARG A 275 8.99 33.84 -31.73
N TYR A 276 8.12 34.36 -30.87
CA TYR A 276 7.92 35.78 -30.61
C TYR A 276 8.30 36.21 -29.19
N GLY A 277 8.93 35.33 -28.41
CA GLY A 277 9.33 35.59 -27.04
C GLY A 277 8.24 35.29 -25.99
N GLN A 278 7.15 34.62 -26.37
CA GLN A 278 5.97 34.40 -25.52
C GLN A 278 6.20 33.50 -24.30
N LEU A 279 7.38 32.86 -24.23
CA LEU A 279 7.81 32.06 -23.08
C LEU A 279 8.58 32.89 -22.02
N GLY A 280 9.06 34.10 -22.36
CA GLY A 280 9.68 34.98 -21.36
C GLY A 280 11.11 34.58 -20.92
N HIS A 281 11.80 33.70 -21.67
CA HIS A 281 13.14 33.21 -21.33
C HIS A 281 14.30 34.04 -21.91
N GLY A 282 14.04 35.23 -22.46
CA GLY A 282 15.07 36.08 -23.07
C GLY A 282 15.53 35.65 -24.46
N GLY A 283 14.85 34.69 -25.10
CA GLY A 283 15.13 34.23 -26.45
C GLY A 283 13.88 33.76 -27.20
N ASN A 284 14.08 33.36 -28.45
CA ASN A 284 12.98 32.95 -29.35
C ASN A 284 12.94 31.43 -29.63
N ALA A 285 13.67 30.64 -28.84
CA ALA A 285 13.73 29.19 -29.00
C ALA A 285 12.47 28.51 -28.45
N ASN A 286 12.07 27.40 -29.06
CA ASN A 286 11.02 26.55 -28.52
C ASN A 286 11.55 25.77 -27.31
N GLU A 287 10.69 25.53 -26.33
CA GLU A 287 11.02 24.76 -25.14
C GLU A 287 10.15 23.51 -25.10
N VAL A 288 10.75 22.32 -25.18
CA VAL A 288 10.02 21.03 -25.13
C VAL A 288 9.73 20.55 -23.72
N LEU A 289 10.29 21.23 -22.72
CA LEU A 289 10.08 20.99 -21.31
C LEU A 289 9.66 22.30 -20.62
N PRO A 290 8.77 22.25 -19.61
CA PRO A 290 8.43 23.43 -18.82
C PRO A 290 9.69 24.01 -18.16
N ARG A 291 9.97 25.28 -18.45
CA ARG A 291 11.10 26.03 -17.91
C ARG A 291 10.60 27.21 -17.08
N MET A 292 11.23 27.47 -15.94
CA MET A 292 10.86 28.60 -15.08
C MET A 292 11.22 29.94 -15.75
N VAL A 293 10.33 30.92 -15.64
CA VAL A 293 10.57 32.30 -16.09
C VAL A 293 11.38 33.06 -15.03
N MET A 294 12.71 33.07 -15.17
CA MET A 294 13.65 33.62 -14.18
C MET A 294 13.36 35.08 -13.81
N GLU A 295 12.93 35.90 -14.75
CA GLU A 295 12.66 37.33 -14.54
C GLU A 295 11.44 37.61 -13.66
N LEU A 296 10.58 36.60 -13.47
CA LEU A 296 9.45 36.65 -12.54
C LEU A 296 9.80 36.04 -11.17
N MET A 297 10.99 35.45 -11.02
CA MET A 297 11.44 34.82 -9.79
C MET A 297 11.50 35.82 -8.62
N GLY A 298 11.17 35.36 -7.42
CA GLY A 298 11.10 36.19 -6.21
C GLY A 298 9.86 37.08 -6.12
N SER A 299 8.96 37.04 -7.11
CA SER A 299 7.62 37.60 -7.02
C SER A 299 6.60 36.48 -6.87
N THR A 300 5.51 36.73 -6.15
CA THR A 300 4.38 35.80 -6.06
C THR A 300 3.36 36.17 -7.13
N ILE A 301 3.25 35.34 -8.18
CA ILE A 301 2.27 35.51 -9.24
C ILE A 301 0.96 34.87 -8.78
N THR A 302 -0.15 35.56 -9.00
CA THR A 302 -1.49 35.05 -8.62
C THR A 302 -2.37 34.76 -9.83
N GLN A 303 -2.03 35.29 -11.00
CA GLN A 303 -2.77 35.05 -12.24
C GLN A 303 -1.85 35.13 -13.44
N ILE A 304 -2.08 34.24 -14.40
CA ILE A 304 -1.49 34.27 -15.75
C ILE A 304 -2.63 34.25 -16.78
N ALA A 305 -2.43 34.92 -17.91
CA ALA A 305 -3.35 34.90 -19.05
C ALA A 305 -2.57 34.84 -20.35
N CYS A 306 -3.00 34.01 -21.29
CA CYS A 306 -2.33 33.81 -22.58
C CYS A 306 -3.25 34.25 -23.70
N GLY A 307 -2.73 35.06 -24.63
CA GLY A 307 -3.35 35.23 -25.94
C GLY A 307 -2.83 34.18 -26.92
N ASN A 308 -2.99 34.44 -28.22
CA ASN A 308 -2.49 33.52 -29.24
C ASN A 308 -0.98 33.31 -29.11
N ARG A 309 -0.23 34.42 -28.98
CA ARG A 309 1.23 34.45 -29.03
C ARG A 309 1.85 35.44 -28.03
N HIS A 310 1.18 35.71 -26.92
CA HIS A 310 1.68 36.54 -25.82
C HIS A 310 1.15 36.06 -24.48
N THR A 311 1.85 36.44 -23.41
CA THR A 311 1.55 36.06 -22.04
C THR A 311 1.51 37.30 -21.16
N LEU A 312 0.52 37.34 -20.26
CA LEU A 312 0.41 38.29 -19.18
C LEU A 312 0.58 37.58 -17.82
N ALA A 313 1.27 38.22 -16.88
CA ALA A 313 1.43 37.76 -15.51
C ALA A 313 1.13 38.88 -14.50
N LEU A 314 0.31 38.61 -13.49
CA LEU A 314 -0.08 39.56 -12.46
C LEU A 314 0.75 39.35 -11.18
N VAL A 315 1.37 40.43 -10.70
CA VAL A 315 2.08 40.49 -9.42
C VAL A 315 1.35 41.48 -8.50
N PRO A 316 0.40 41.01 -7.67
CA PRO A 316 -0.45 41.89 -6.86
C PRO A 316 0.33 42.72 -5.84
N SER A 317 1.36 42.15 -5.21
CA SER A 317 2.16 42.84 -4.20
C SER A 317 2.81 44.13 -4.72
N ARG A 318 3.10 44.17 -6.02
CA ARG A 318 3.66 45.34 -6.71
C ARG A 318 2.60 46.16 -7.44
N GLY A 319 1.36 45.68 -7.56
CA GLY A 319 0.32 46.23 -8.44
C GLY A 319 0.77 46.31 -9.89
N ARG A 320 1.45 45.26 -10.38
CA ARG A 320 2.03 45.24 -11.73
C ARG A 320 1.50 44.08 -12.55
N VAL A 321 1.29 44.34 -13.84
CA VAL A 321 1.11 43.32 -14.86
C VAL A 321 2.35 43.33 -15.74
N TYR A 322 2.84 42.14 -16.06
CA TYR A 322 3.95 41.95 -16.98
C TYR A 322 3.43 41.30 -18.26
N GLY A 323 3.81 41.83 -19.42
CA GLY A 323 3.50 41.29 -20.74
C GLY A 323 4.76 40.93 -21.53
N PHE A 324 4.73 39.81 -22.23
CA PHE A 324 5.80 39.35 -23.12
C PHE A 324 5.26 38.47 -24.26
N GLY A 325 6.00 38.38 -25.37
CA GLY A 325 5.60 37.72 -26.61
C GLY A 325 5.43 38.68 -27.78
N LEU A 326 4.47 38.36 -28.66
CA LEU A 326 4.12 39.16 -29.83
C LEU A 326 3.60 40.54 -29.40
N GLY A 327 4.12 41.61 -30.00
CA GLY A 327 3.73 43.00 -29.68
C GLY A 327 3.18 43.82 -30.85
N CYS A 328 3.12 43.26 -32.06
CA CYS A 328 2.83 44.00 -33.28
C CYS A 328 1.45 44.68 -33.32
N SER A 329 0.50 44.20 -32.51
CA SER A 329 -0.86 44.74 -32.41
C SER A 329 -1.04 45.57 -31.12
N GLY A 330 0.04 45.85 -30.39
CA GLY A 330 0.00 46.55 -29.10
C GLY A 330 -0.39 45.69 -27.90
N GLN A 331 -0.61 44.38 -28.06
CA GLN A 331 -1.18 43.47 -27.04
C GLN A 331 -0.34 43.31 -25.77
N LEU A 332 0.91 43.79 -25.77
CA LEU A 332 1.77 43.84 -24.57
C LEU A 332 1.52 45.09 -23.70
N GLY A 333 0.89 46.14 -24.24
CA GLY A 333 0.56 47.35 -23.47
C GLY A 333 1.77 48.19 -23.03
N THR A 334 2.88 48.14 -23.79
CA THR A 334 4.19 48.73 -23.46
C THR A 334 4.52 50.01 -24.25
N ARG A 335 3.55 50.63 -24.96
CA ARG A 335 3.76 51.76 -25.90
C ARG A 335 4.60 51.42 -27.13
N ALA A 336 4.94 50.15 -27.34
CA ALA A 336 5.75 49.70 -28.47
C ALA A 336 5.04 48.57 -29.22
N THR A 337 5.34 48.45 -30.51
CA THR A 337 4.87 47.35 -31.37
C THR A 337 5.89 46.21 -31.46
N ASN A 338 6.94 46.27 -30.64
CA ASN A 338 8.05 45.32 -30.68
C ASN A 338 7.68 44.06 -29.91
N ASN A 339 8.13 42.91 -30.39
CA ASN A 339 8.08 41.68 -29.61
C ASN A 339 9.02 41.78 -28.41
N SER A 340 8.67 41.11 -27.31
CA SER A 340 9.52 41.06 -26.13
C SER A 340 9.68 39.63 -25.64
N ALA A 341 10.93 39.15 -25.59
CA ALA A 341 11.25 37.84 -25.03
C ALA A 341 11.45 37.84 -23.51
N ILE A 342 11.31 39.00 -22.88
CA ILE A 342 11.47 39.21 -21.44
C ILE A 342 10.21 39.90 -20.90
N PRO A 343 9.67 39.51 -19.73
CA PRO A 343 8.55 40.19 -19.11
C PRO A 343 8.72 41.71 -19.00
N GLN A 344 7.85 42.49 -19.66
CA GLN A 344 7.85 43.95 -19.60
C GLN A 344 6.65 44.47 -18.83
N VAL A 345 6.82 45.54 -18.07
CA VAL A 345 5.71 46.11 -17.28
C VAL A 345 4.67 46.76 -18.20
N VAL A 346 3.41 46.39 -18.03
CA VAL A 346 2.27 47.02 -18.71
C VAL A 346 2.02 48.41 -18.12
N LEU A 347 1.91 49.40 -18.99
CA LEU A 347 1.86 50.82 -18.62
C LEU A 347 0.42 51.33 -18.45
N GLY A 348 -0.20 51.06 -17.29
CA GLY A 348 -1.55 51.49 -16.96
C GLY A 348 -1.67 52.47 -15.78
N PRO A 349 -2.86 53.05 -15.56
CA PRO A 349 -3.11 54.06 -14.52
C PRO A 349 -3.39 53.45 -13.13
N TRP A 350 -2.81 52.29 -12.83
CA TRP A 350 -2.97 51.58 -11.57
C TRP A 350 -1.75 51.75 -10.66
N VAL A 351 -1.98 51.60 -9.35
CA VAL A 351 -0.97 51.75 -8.30
C VAL A 351 -0.72 50.43 -7.58
N SER A 352 0.42 50.32 -6.90
CA SER A 352 0.66 49.24 -5.95
C SER A 352 -0.31 49.31 -4.76
N PRO A 353 -0.49 48.23 -3.99
CA PRO A 353 -1.22 48.28 -2.72
C PRO A 353 -0.67 49.33 -1.73
N SER A 354 0.63 49.64 -1.82
CA SER A 354 1.29 50.71 -1.05
C SER A 354 1.09 52.13 -1.64
N GLY A 355 0.31 52.27 -2.72
CA GLY A 355 0.00 53.56 -3.35
C GLY A 355 1.06 54.08 -4.33
N SER A 356 2.08 53.29 -4.67
CA SER A 356 3.13 53.70 -5.62
C SER A 356 2.67 53.53 -7.07
N ALA A 357 2.71 54.61 -7.85
CA ALA A 357 2.41 54.60 -9.28
C ALA A 357 3.70 54.54 -10.11
N LEU A 358 3.68 53.81 -11.22
CA LEU A 358 4.79 53.80 -12.19
C LEU A 358 4.70 54.95 -13.20
N ILE A 359 3.48 55.43 -13.46
CA ILE A 359 3.20 56.57 -14.31
C ILE A 359 2.58 57.66 -13.42
N GLN A 360 3.25 58.80 -13.29
CA GLN A 360 2.67 59.98 -12.66
C GLN A 360 1.63 60.56 -13.62
N THR A 361 0.35 60.51 -13.22
CA THR A 361 -0.78 61.11 -13.93
C THR A 361 -1.44 62.13 -12.99
N GLU A 362 -2.20 63.10 -13.51
CA GLU A 362 -2.96 64.05 -12.68
C GLU A 362 -3.92 63.34 -11.70
N LEU A 363 -4.37 62.11 -12.05
CA LEU A 363 -5.15 61.22 -11.17
C LEU A 363 -4.34 60.67 -9.98
N ALA A 364 -3.02 60.53 -10.12
CA ALA A 364 -2.14 60.05 -9.06
C ALA A 364 -1.93 61.08 -7.94
N GLU A 365 -2.21 62.37 -8.18
CA GLU A 365 -2.15 63.44 -7.18
C GLU A 365 -3.35 63.42 -6.22
N LYS A 366 -4.45 62.74 -6.60
CA LYS A 366 -5.65 62.52 -5.77
C LYS A 366 -5.76 61.03 -5.45
N SER A 367 -5.24 60.62 -4.30
CA SER A 367 -5.11 59.21 -3.86
C SER A 367 -6.41 58.39 -3.91
N GLU A 368 -7.57 59.04 -3.76
CA GLU A 368 -8.89 58.37 -3.82
C GLU A 368 -9.33 57.99 -5.24
N SER A 369 -8.73 58.57 -6.28
CA SER A 369 -9.08 58.32 -7.70
C SER A 369 -8.17 57.30 -8.41
N CYS A 370 -7.24 56.68 -7.68
CA CYS A 370 -6.33 55.66 -8.19
C CYS A 370 -6.99 54.28 -8.30
N PHE A 371 -6.41 53.40 -9.14
CA PHE A 371 -6.93 52.06 -9.39
C PHE A 371 -6.01 50.95 -8.85
N LEU A 372 -6.60 49.88 -8.33
CA LEU A 372 -5.94 48.59 -8.07
C LEU A 372 -6.34 47.58 -9.12
N ILE A 373 -5.39 46.73 -9.53
CA ILE A 373 -5.64 45.66 -10.50
C ILE A 373 -6.38 44.53 -9.81
N LYS A 374 -7.53 44.12 -10.37
CA LYS A 374 -8.32 43.00 -9.87
C LYS A 374 -8.02 41.71 -10.63
N GLN A 375 -8.15 41.72 -11.97
CA GLN A 375 -7.95 40.55 -12.82
C GLN A 375 -7.36 40.93 -14.19
N ILE A 376 -6.65 39.98 -14.79
CA ILE A 376 -6.10 40.07 -16.15
C ILE A 376 -6.75 39.05 -17.10
N PHE A 377 -6.91 39.41 -18.37
CA PHE A 377 -7.49 38.56 -19.41
C PHE A 377 -6.75 38.78 -20.74
N SER A 378 -6.68 37.73 -21.55
CA SER A 378 -6.13 37.78 -22.91
C SER A 378 -6.72 36.69 -23.77
N GLY A 379 -6.79 36.94 -25.07
CA GLY A 379 -7.18 36.00 -26.11
C GLY A 379 -6.99 36.67 -27.46
N GLY A 380 -6.86 35.88 -28.53
CA GLY A 380 -6.50 36.44 -29.83
C GLY A 380 -5.22 37.27 -29.73
N ASP A 381 -5.26 38.49 -30.28
CA ASP A 381 -4.21 39.50 -30.18
C ASP A 381 -4.65 40.73 -29.34
N HIS A 382 -5.43 40.49 -28.28
CA HIS A 382 -5.91 41.55 -27.40
C HIS A 382 -5.93 41.15 -25.91
N SER A 383 -5.93 42.17 -25.05
CA SER A 383 -5.73 42.05 -23.61
C SER A 383 -6.65 43.00 -22.85
N LEU A 384 -7.17 42.55 -21.70
CA LEU A 384 -8.02 43.35 -20.83
C LEU A 384 -7.59 43.21 -19.37
N VAL A 385 -7.82 44.26 -18.61
CA VAL A 385 -7.66 44.31 -17.16
C VAL A 385 -8.88 44.92 -16.54
N THR A 386 -9.34 44.31 -15.46
CA THR A 386 -10.35 44.91 -14.59
C THR A 386 -9.72 45.50 -13.35
N CYS A 387 -10.19 46.68 -12.96
CA CYS A 387 -9.66 47.47 -11.86
C CYS A 387 -10.74 47.89 -10.86
N THR A 388 -10.39 47.92 -9.57
CA THR A 388 -11.20 48.49 -8.48
C THR A 388 -10.60 49.82 -8.03
N TYR A 389 -11.38 50.64 -7.32
CA TYR A 389 -10.81 51.87 -6.77
C TYR A 389 -9.88 51.54 -5.61
N TYR A 390 -8.79 52.29 -5.48
CA TYR A 390 -7.81 52.11 -4.41
C TYR A 390 -8.46 52.21 -3.02
N ALA A 391 -9.45 53.10 -2.86
CA ALA A 391 -10.22 53.27 -1.63
C ALA A 391 -10.99 52.01 -1.19
N ASP A 392 -11.42 51.18 -2.14
CA ASP A 392 -12.23 49.97 -1.87
C ASP A 392 -11.38 48.85 -1.22
N LYS A 393 -10.05 48.90 -1.37
CA LYS A 393 -9.08 47.91 -0.86
C LYS A 393 -9.42 46.45 -1.22
N ILE A 394 -10.10 46.23 -2.35
CA ILE A 394 -10.43 44.89 -2.84
C ILE A 394 -9.16 44.25 -3.40
N PRO A 395 -8.75 43.05 -2.91
CA PRO A 395 -7.54 42.38 -3.39
C PRO A 395 -7.70 41.85 -4.82
N ALA A 396 -6.55 41.64 -5.48
CA ALA A 396 -6.50 40.96 -6.77
C ALA A 396 -6.95 39.50 -6.65
N THR A 397 -7.51 38.96 -7.73
CA THR A 397 -7.87 37.54 -7.80
C THR A 397 -6.63 36.66 -7.78
N ASP A 398 -6.74 35.53 -7.08
CA ASP A 398 -5.74 34.49 -7.04
C ASP A 398 -6.27 33.21 -7.68
N CYS A 399 -5.80 32.91 -8.89
CA CYS A 399 -6.20 31.73 -9.65
C CYS A 399 -5.63 30.43 -9.08
N ARG A 400 -4.77 30.49 -8.06
CA ARG A 400 -4.29 29.31 -7.35
C ARG A 400 -5.33 28.78 -6.35
N LEU A 401 -6.30 29.61 -5.99
CA LEU A 401 -7.38 29.28 -5.07
C LEU A 401 -8.65 28.98 -5.88
N TYR A 402 -9.18 27.77 -5.74
CA TYR A 402 -10.38 27.35 -6.47
C TYR A 402 -11.67 27.73 -5.71
N ASP A 403 -12.69 28.18 -6.45
CA ASP A 403 -14.06 28.31 -5.92
C ASP A 403 -14.65 26.91 -5.70
N ALA A 404 -15.26 26.66 -4.53
CA ALA A 404 -15.87 25.39 -4.17
C ALA A 404 -16.87 24.88 -5.22
N ARG A 405 -17.63 25.77 -5.87
CA ARG A 405 -18.62 25.43 -6.92
C ARG A 405 -17.98 24.89 -8.20
N THR A 406 -16.68 25.13 -8.39
CA THR A 406 -15.92 24.61 -9.53
C THR A 406 -15.21 23.31 -9.24
N GLN A 407 -15.36 22.76 -8.04
CA GLN A 407 -14.65 21.56 -7.61
C GLN A 407 -15.55 20.33 -7.63
N ILE A 408 -14.96 19.18 -7.92
CA ILE A 408 -15.67 17.90 -7.80
C ILE A 408 -16.10 17.66 -6.35
N LEU A 409 -17.23 16.98 -6.19
CA LEU A 409 -17.70 16.52 -4.91
C LEU A 409 -16.69 15.57 -4.27
N HIS A 410 -16.66 15.57 -2.95
CA HIS A 410 -15.83 14.68 -2.15
C HIS A 410 -16.50 14.52 -0.80
N LEU A 411 -16.27 13.38 -0.16
CA LEU A 411 -16.77 13.12 1.17
C LEU A 411 -15.94 13.92 2.18
N THR A 412 -16.60 14.82 2.91
CA THR A 412 -16.00 15.50 4.06
C THR A 412 -16.48 14.87 5.35
N GLN A 413 -15.80 15.17 6.46
CA GLN A 413 -16.23 14.69 7.77
C GLN A 413 -17.59 15.29 8.14
N GLU A 414 -17.83 16.56 7.83
CA GLU A 414 -19.08 17.28 8.11
C GLU A 414 -20.25 16.69 7.31
N ALA A 415 -20.05 16.35 6.03
CA ALA A 415 -21.08 15.73 5.22
C ALA A 415 -21.46 14.33 5.75
N ALA A 416 -20.47 13.55 6.21
CA ALA A 416 -20.73 12.26 6.84
C ALA A 416 -21.46 12.41 8.20
N GLU A 417 -21.11 13.42 8.99
CA GLU A 417 -21.80 13.76 10.23
C GLU A 417 -23.25 14.16 9.98
N GLN A 418 -23.51 15.01 8.98
CA GLN A 418 -24.86 15.38 8.56
C GLN A 418 -25.70 14.15 8.17
N CYS A 419 -25.11 13.19 7.44
CA CYS A 419 -25.79 11.92 7.13
C CYS A 419 -26.21 11.18 8.40
N SER A 420 -25.36 11.17 9.44
CA SER A 420 -25.66 10.49 10.71
C SER A 420 -26.77 11.16 11.52
N GLN A 421 -27.04 12.44 11.28
CA GLN A 421 -28.10 13.21 11.94
C GLN A 421 -29.47 13.03 11.26
N VAL A 422 -29.55 12.35 10.12
CA VAL A 422 -30.81 12.08 9.41
C VAL A 422 -31.57 10.95 10.10
N HIS A 423 -32.74 11.28 10.66
CA HIS A 423 -33.61 10.34 11.38
C HIS A 423 -34.33 9.35 10.44
N CYS A 424 -34.87 8.28 11.02
CA CYS A 424 -35.49 7.15 10.31
C CYS A 424 -36.63 7.58 9.36
N ASP A 425 -37.51 8.45 9.84
CA ASP A 425 -38.77 8.85 9.18
C ASP A 425 -38.74 10.28 8.60
N SER A 426 -37.57 10.94 8.62
CA SER A 426 -37.44 12.30 8.10
C SER A 426 -37.30 12.32 6.59
N ASN A 427 -37.93 13.31 5.94
CA ASN A 427 -37.65 13.62 4.55
C ASN A 427 -36.17 14.03 4.42
N ILE A 428 -35.44 13.32 3.58
CA ILE A 428 -34.03 13.56 3.31
C ILE A 428 -33.93 14.82 2.45
N ASP A 429 -32.99 15.70 2.78
CA ASP A 429 -32.61 16.79 1.90
C ASP A 429 -32.17 16.23 0.53
N MET A 430 -32.86 16.65 -0.53
CA MET A 430 -32.60 16.18 -1.89
C MET A 430 -31.19 16.53 -2.37
N ASP A 431 -30.63 17.64 -1.89
CA ASP A 431 -29.27 18.06 -2.24
C ASP A 431 -28.24 17.14 -1.57
N LEU A 432 -28.45 16.81 -0.29
CA LEU A 432 -27.62 15.83 0.42
C LEU A 432 -27.71 14.44 -0.24
N LEU A 433 -28.92 13.98 -0.55
CA LEU A 433 -29.13 12.67 -1.19
C LEU A 433 -28.42 12.59 -2.54
N SER A 434 -28.57 13.64 -3.37
CA SER A 434 -27.90 13.74 -4.67
C SER A 434 -26.39 13.78 -4.52
N ALA A 435 -25.86 14.54 -3.55
CA ALA A 435 -24.43 14.61 -3.29
C ALA A 435 -23.85 13.25 -2.87
N VAL A 436 -24.51 12.57 -1.92
CA VAL A 436 -24.11 11.23 -1.44
C VAL A 436 -24.14 10.21 -2.59
N GLU A 437 -25.19 10.20 -3.41
CA GLU A 437 -25.27 9.34 -4.59
C GLU A 437 -24.07 9.55 -5.54
N LEU A 438 -23.75 10.81 -5.85
CA LEU A 438 -22.66 11.15 -6.76
C LEU A 438 -21.28 10.80 -6.20
N ILE A 439 -21.07 11.01 -4.90
CA ILE A 439 -19.82 10.70 -4.22
C ILE A 439 -19.55 9.19 -4.24
N PHE A 440 -20.53 8.37 -3.84
CA PHE A 440 -20.33 6.92 -3.70
C PHE A 440 -20.36 6.15 -5.01
N LYS A 441 -20.83 6.73 -6.12
CA LYS A 441 -20.69 6.12 -7.44
C LYS A 441 -19.39 6.47 -8.17
N SER A 442 -18.69 7.53 -7.75
CA SER A 442 -17.52 8.06 -8.46
C SER A 442 -16.20 7.74 -7.76
N GLN A 443 -15.30 7.07 -8.47
CA GLN A 443 -13.91 6.89 -8.04
C GLN A 443 -13.20 8.23 -7.80
N ALA A 444 -13.41 9.22 -8.68
CA ALA A 444 -12.73 10.52 -8.57
C ALA A 444 -13.15 11.27 -7.30
N CYS A 445 -14.43 11.16 -6.90
CA CYS A 445 -14.92 11.77 -5.67
C CYS A 445 -14.28 11.12 -4.43
N ILE A 446 -14.28 9.78 -4.36
CA ILE A 446 -13.67 9.04 -3.24
C ILE A 446 -12.15 9.28 -3.18
N ASN A 447 -11.44 9.23 -4.32
CA ASN A 447 -9.99 9.49 -4.39
C ASN A 447 -9.61 10.96 -4.10
N GLY A 448 -10.57 11.88 -4.24
CA GLY A 448 -10.46 13.29 -3.88
C GLY A 448 -10.95 13.61 -2.47
N SER A 449 -11.36 12.60 -1.69
CA SER A 449 -11.82 12.74 -0.30
C SER A 449 -10.65 12.59 0.67
N PHE A 450 -10.73 13.26 1.81
CA PHE A 450 -9.75 13.15 2.92
C PHE A 450 -8.29 13.40 2.50
N LEU A 451 -8.04 14.34 1.58
CA LEU A 451 -6.66 14.72 1.23
C LEU A 451 -6.01 15.45 2.41
N LEU A 452 -4.70 15.23 2.64
CA LEU A 452 -3.96 15.93 3.68
C LEU A 452 -4.02 17.46 3.47
N SER A 453 -4.21 18.20 4.56
CA SER A 453 -4.28 19.67 4.58
C SER A 453 -2.93 20.32 4.26
N ASP A 454 -2.93 21.66 4.18
CA ASP A 454 -1.72 22.49 4.04
C ASP A 454 -0.80 22.03 2.91
N ASP A 455 -1.42 21.64 1.79
CA ASP A 455 -0.73 21.26 0.56
C ASP A 455 0.18 20.03 0.68
N GLN A 456 0.08 19.28 1.79
CA GLN A 456 0.86 18.06 1.99
C GLN A 456 0.45 16.94 1.01
N HIS A 457 -0.78 16.98 0.47
CA HIS A 457 -1.27 15.99 -0.48
C HIS A 457 -0.62 16.07 -1.88
N PHE A 458 0.05 17.16 -2.23
CA PHE A 458 0.75 17.33 -3.52
C PHE A 458 1.93 16.38 -3.72
N CYS A 459 2.41 15.72 -2.67
CA CYS A 459 3.48 14.72 -2.76
C CYS A 459 2.97 13.33 -3.20
N CYS A 460 1.76 13.23 -3.75
CA CYS A 460 1.17 11.94 -4.14
C CYS A 460 2.05 11.22 -5.18
N THR A 461 2.64 10.11 -4.78
CA THR A 461 3.60 9.31 -5.54
C THR A 461 3.46 7.83 -5.18
N SER A 462 4.21 6.95 -5.83
CA SER A 462 4.29 5.53 -5.44
C SER A 462 4.73 5.30 -3.99
N LYS A 463 5.31 6.30 -3.31
CA LYS A 463 5.77 6.21 -1.92
C LYS A 463 4.83 6.87 -0.91
N HIS A 464 4.00 7.82 -1.35
CA HIS A 464 3.14 8.62 -0.48
C HIS A 464 1.74 8.75 -1.09
N HIS A 465 0.70 8.31 -0.39
CA HIS A 465 -0.67 8.35 -0.88
C HIS A 465 -1.31 9.75 -0.77
N GLY A 466 -0.93 10.56 0.23
CA GLY A 466 -1.45 11.93 0.42
C GLY A 466 -2.87 12.01 0.98
N VAL A 467 -3.30 11.00 1.75
CA VAL A 467 -4.65 10.87 2.33
C VAL A 467 -4.54 10.82 3.86
N ASP A 468 -5.42 11.55 4.55
CA ASP A 468 -5.63 11.46 6.00
C ASP A 468 -6.56 10.28 6.33
N LEU A 469 -5.95 9.15 6.72
CA LEU A 469 -6.69 7.95 7.09
C LEU A 469 -7.48 8.10 8.40
N ASN A 470 -7.08 9.00 9.29
CA ASN A 470 -7.80 9.25 10.55
C ASN A 470 -9.09 10.02 10.28
N ALA A 471 -9.02 11.06 9.43
CA ALA A 471 -10.21 11.78 8.98
C ALA A 471 -11.18 10.85 8.23
N ALA A 472 -10.66 10.00 7.34
CA ALA A 472 -11.44 9.00 6.64
C ALA A 472 -12.14 8.02 7.62
N ALA A 473 -11.42 7.49 8.60
CA ALA A 473 -11.96 6.56 9.59
C ALA A 473 -13.08 7.22 10.43
N LYS A 474 -12.90 8.48 10.84
CA LYS A 474 -13.94 9.26 11.55
C LYS A 474 -15.20 9.43 10.70
N ALA A 475 -15.05 9.80 9.42
CA ALA A 475 -16.18 9.97 8.51
C ALA A 475 -16.94 8.64 8.31
N PHE A 476 -16.26 7.52 8.10
CA PHE A 476 -16.92 6.23 7.98
C PHE A 476 -17.57 5.74 9.29
N ASN A 477 -17.07 6.17 10.45
CA ASN A 477 -17.73 5.95 11.73
C ASN A 477 -19.05 6.74 11.86
N TYR A 478 -19.12 7.97 11.34
CA TYR A 478 -20.41 8.68 11.24
C TYR A 478 -21.37 7.93 10.31
N LEU A 479 -20.90 7.47 9.15
CA LEU A 479 -21.74 6.70 8.22
C LEU A 479 -22.26 5.38 8.80
N ARG A 480 -21.50 4.74 9.70
CA ARG A 480 -21.94 3.56 10.45
C ARG A 480 -23.15 3.86 11.35
N ASN A 481 -23.25 5.08 11.86
CA ASN A 481 -24.30 5.51 12.79
C ASN A 481 -25.51 6.14 12.09
N VAL A 482 -25.56 6.16 10.76
CA VAL A 482 -26.75 6.58 10.01
C VAL A 482 -27.92 5.69 10.45
N GLU A 483 -29.08 6.27 10.73
CA GLU A 483 -30.27 5.49 11.10
C GLU A 483 -31.16 5.24 9.88
N ASN A 484 -31.27 6.22 8.97
CA ASN A 484 -32.11 6.18 7.79
C ASN A 484 -31.76 5.04 6.79
N ASP A 485 -32.70 4.14 6.55
CA ASP A 485 -32.52 2.97 5.67
C ASP A 485 -32.40 3.34 4.18
N GLY A 486 -33.02 4.44 3.75
CA GLY A 486 -32.92 4.95 2.38
C GLY A 486 -31.49 5.36 2.03
N LEU A 487 -30.85 6.15 2.90
CA LEU A 487 -29.45 6.55 2.75
C LEU A 487 -28.49 5.36 2.82
N LYS A 488 -28.69 4.45 3.79
CA LYS A 488 -27.89 3.22 3.88
C LYS A 488 -27.94 2.40 2.60
N SER A 489 -29.15 2.13 2.12
CA SER A 489 -29.39 1.37 0.89
C SER A 489 -28.78 2.06 -0.32
N LEU A 490 -28.90 3.39 -0.42
CA LEU A 490 -28.28 4.18 -1.48
C LEU A 490 -26.75 4.03 -1.47
N ILE A 491 -26.09 4.27 -0.33
CA ILE A 491 -24.63 4.16 -0.21
C ILE A 491 -24.17 2.74 -0.56
N TRP A 492 -24.85 1.74 -0.01
CA TRP A 492 -24.58 0.34 -0.27
C TRP A 492 -24.66 -0.01 -1.77
N GLU A 493 -25.79 0.31 -2.42
CA GLU A 493 -26.01 -0.03 -3.83
C GLU A 493 -25.02 0.70 -4.75
N LYS A 494 -24.66 1.96 -4.45
CA LYS A 494 -23.67 2.72 -5.25
C LYS A 494 -22.26 2.13 -5.10
N ILE A 495 -21.86 1.73 -3.89
CA ILE A 495 -20.58 1.07 -3.66
C ILE A 495 -20.51 -0.28 -4.38
N THR A 496 -21.54 -1.13 -4.22
CA THR A 496 -21.48 -2.53 -4.72
C THR A 496 -21.75 -2.66 -6.21
N ASN A 497 -22.64 -1.85 -6.78
CA ASN A 497 -23.10 -2.03 -8.16
C ASN A 497 -22.40 -1.09 -9.15
N GLU A 498 -21.88 0.05 -8.70
CA GLU A 498 -21.26 1.05 -9.58
C GLU A 498 -19.77 1.24 -9.26
N LEU A 499 -19.41 1.56 -8.01
CA LEU A 499 -18.04 1.90 -7.64
C LEU A 499 -17.07 0.71 -7.77
N LEU A 500 -17.33 -0.41 -7.11
CA LEU A 500 -16.45 -1.59 -7.14
C LEU A 500 -16.27 -2.17 -8.56
N PRO A 501 -17.34 -2.34 -9.37
CA PRO A 501 -17.19 -2.81 -10.75
C PRO A 501 -16.41 -1.84 -11.66
N SER A 502 -16.37 -0.55 -11.32
CA SER A 502 -15.65 0.46 -12.10
C SER A 502 -14.12 0.43 -11.92
N LEU A 503 -13.60 -0.29 -10.92
CA LEU A 503 -12.17 -0.34 -10.61
C LEU A 503 -11.35 -0.99 -11.75
N ASN A 504 -10.41 -0.23 -12.31
CA ASN A 504 -9.60 -0.63 -13.45
C ASN A 504 -8.33 -1.39 -13.04
N SER A 505 -7.91 -2.39 -13.82
CA SER A 505 -6.68 -3.17 -13.59
C SER A 505 -5.41 -2.38 -13.88
N SER A 506 -5.47 -1.40 -14.78
CA SER A 506 -4.34 -0.56 -15.17
C SER A 506 -4.76 0.92 -15.14
N PRO A 507 -4.87 1.52 -13.95
CA PRO A 507 -5.21 2.93 -13.83
C PRO A 507 -4.15 3.85 -14.45
N ALA A 508 -4.58 5.04 -14.87
CA ALA A 508 -3.71 6.02 -15.51
C ALA A 508 -2.73 6.71 -14.56
N ASP A 509 -3.03 6.77 -13.26
CA ASP A 509 -2.18 7.41 -12.26
C ASP A 509 -2.29 6.74 -10.89
N VAL A 510 -1.28 6.95 -10.04
CA VAL A 510 -1.27 6.44 -8.66
C VAL A 510 -2.38 7.03 -7.81
N GLU A 511 -2.86 8.25 -8.09
CA GLU A 511 -3.95 8.89 -7.32
C GLU A 511 -5.23 8.05 -7.31
N THR A 512 -5.48 7.24 -8.35
CA THR A 512 -6.69 6.42 -8.41
C THR A 512 -6.66 5.25 -7.42
N LEU A 513 -5.48 4.91 -6.89
CA LEU A 513 -5.27 3.78 -5.98
C LEU A 513 -5.68 4.10 -4.53
N ARG A 514 -5.95 5.38 -4.21
CA ARG A 514 -6.36 5.81 -2.87
C ARG A 514 -7.62 5.09 -2.38
N ILE A 515 -8.51 4.72 -3.30
CA ILE A 515 -9.72 3.95 -2.99
C ILE A 515 -9.42 2.63 -2.27
N TYR A 516 -8.27 1.98 -2.54
CA TYR A 516 -7.86 0.75 -1.85
C TYR A 516 -7.39 0.98 -0.39
N LEU A 517 -7.19 2.23 0.02
CA LEU A 517 -6.93 2.63 1.40
C LEU A 517 -8.21 3.10 2.10
N VAL A 518 -9.05 3.86 1.38
CA VAL A 518 -10.23 4.52 1.94
C VAL A 518 -11.41 3.55 2.05
N LEU A 519 -11.69 2.76 1.01
CA LEU A 519 -12.87 1.91 0.95
C LEU A 519 -12.93 0.80 2.04
N PRO A 520 -11.81 0.16 2.45
CA PRO A 520 -11.83 -0.79 3.56
C PRO A 520 -12.30 -0.25 4.90
N LEU A 521 -12.31 1.08 5.09
CA LEU A 521 -12.84 1.72 6.29
C LEU A 521 -14.38 1.73 6.34
N TYR A 522 -15.05 1.40 5.22
CA TYR A 522 -16.50 1.28 5.19
C TYR A 522 -16.98 0.13 6.10
N HIS A 523 -17.88 0.44 7.03
CA HIS A 523 -18.25 -0.47 8.14
C HIS A 523 -18.81 -1.83 7.69
N GLU A 524 -19.42 -1.92 6.51
CA GLU A 524 -19.95 -3.19 5.99
C GLU A 524 -18.85 -4.23 5.64
N PHE A 525 -17.57 -3.84 5.60
CA PHE A 525 -16.46 -4.80 5.50
C PHE A 525 -16.34 -5.69 6.74
N VAL A 526 -16.86 -5.28 7.89
CA VAL A 526 -16.87 -6.09 9.12
C VAL A 526 -17.88 -7.24 9.02
N ASN A 527 -18.95 -7.07 8.24
CA ASN A 527 -20.01 -8.05 8.10
C ASN A 527 -19.65 -9.13 7.06
N SER A 528 -19.19 -10.30 7.53
CA SER A 528 -18.79 -11.43 6.67
C SER A 528 -19.87 -11.94 5.74
N LYS A 529 -21.16 -11.67 6.01
CA LYS A 529 -22.28 -12.11 5.15
C LYS A 529 -22.27 -11.43 3.79
N ASN A 530 -21.62 -10.28 3.68
CA ASN A 530 -21.53 -9.46 2.48
C ASN A 530 -20.50 -9.94 1.45
N TYR A 531 -19.88 -11.11 1.69
CA TYR A 531 -18.74 -11.59 0.93
C TYR A 531 -18.95 -11.62 -0.60
N GLU A 532 -20.18 -11.87 -1.08
CA GLU A 532 -20.47 -11.95 -2.52
C GLU A 532 -20.45 -10.59 -3.22
N ARG A 533 -21.05 -9.56 -2.60
CA ARG A 533 -21.25 -8.23 -3.20
C ARG A 533 -20.15 -7.23 -2.83
N LEU A 534 -19.43 -7.43 -1.72
CA LEU A 534 -18.43 -6.48 -1.21
C LEU A 534 -17.01 -7.06 -1.24
N HIS A 535 -16.73 -8.10 -0.44
CA HIS A 535 -15.38 -8.61 -0.23
C HIS A 535 -14.80 -9.29 -1.48
N THR A 536 -15.60 -10.08 -2.20
CA THR A 536 -15.15 -10.77 -3.41
C THR A 536 -14.82 -9.78 -4.53
N PRO A 537 -15.69 -8.80 -4.89
CA PRO A 537 -15.34 -7.80 -5.90
C PRO A 537 -14.12 -6.96 -5.50
N PHE A 538 -13.99 -6.56 -4.23
CA PHE A 538 -12.82 -5.82 -3.75
C PHE A 538 -11.52 -6.64 -3.88
N SER A 539 -11.51 -7.89 -3.42
CA SER A 539 -10.35 -8.79 -3.54
C SER A 539 -10.00 -9.07 -5.00
N THR A 540 -11.03 -9.22 -5.83
CA THR A 540 -10.88 -9.44 -7.26
C THR A 540 -10.28 -8.20 -7.96
N ALA A 541 -10.69 -7.00 -7.56
CA ALA A 541 -10.13 -5.75 -8.08
C ALA A 541 -8.62 -5.65 -7.80
N ILE A 542 -8.19 -5.99 -6.58
CA ILE A 542 -6.76 -5.97 -6.21
C ILE A 542 -5.96 -7.04 -6.96
N THR A 543 -6.49 -8.26 -7.05
CA THR A 543 -5.80 -9.36 -7.74
C THR A 543 -5.72 -9.17 -9.25
N ARG A 544 -6.63 -8.37 -9.85
CA ARG A 544 -6.61 -7.97 -11.26
C ARG A 544 -5.62 -6.83 -11.56
N LEU A 545 -5.15 -6.08 -10.56
CA LEU A 545 -4.20 -4.99 -10.79
C LEU A 545 -2.94 -5.50 -11.50
N THR A 546 -2.45 -4.71 -12.46
CA THR A 546 -1.14 -4.96 -13.08
C THR A 546 -0.02 -4.81 -12.05
N GLU A 547 1.18 -5.30 -12.39
CA GLU A 547 2.27 -5.46 -11.42
C GLU A 547 2.65 -4.16 -10.69
N ILE A 548 2.73 -3.03 -11.42
CA ILE A 548 3.15 -1.75 -10.86
C ILE A 548 2.10 -1.19 -9.87
N PRO A 549 0.82 -0.98 -10.24
CA PRO A 549 -0.22 -0.57 -9.29
C PRO A 549 -0.32 -1.47 -8.06
N ARG A 550 -0.23 -2.79 -8.25
CA ARG A 550 -0.29 -3.76 -7.15
C ARG A 550 0.88 -3.58 -6.16
N LYS A 551 2.09 -3.35 -6.65
CA LYS A 551 3.28 -3.03 -5.82
C LYS A 551 3.10 -1.72 -5.05
N ILE A 552 2.44 -0.72 -5.65
CA ILE A 552 2.17 0.56 -4.98
C ILE A 552 1.16 0.38 -3.85
N VAL A 553 0.07 -0.35 -4.09
CA VAL A 553 -0.91 -0.67 -3.04
C VAL A 553 -0.25 -1.46 -1.90
N ALA A 554 0.58 -2.47 -2.21
CA ALA A 554 1.34 -3.21 -1.20
C ALA A 554 2.19 -2.29 -0.33
N LYS A 555 2.93 -1.38 -0.97
CA LYS A 555 3.77 -0.39 -0.29
C LYS A 555 2.97 0.59 0.57
N TRP A 556 1.82 1.06 0.11
CA TRP A 556 0.98 1.94 0.93
C TRP A 556 0.38 1.19 2.12
N TRP A 557 -0.07 -0.05 1.93
CA TRP A 557 -0.55 -0.90 3.02
C TRP A 557 0.54 -1.29 4.02
N SER A 558 1.80 -1.37 3.60
CA SER A 558 2.91 -1.62 4.53
C SER A 558 3.24 -0.42 5.43
N GLN A 559 2.81 0.79 5.01
CA GLN A 559 3.02 2.04 5.73
C GLN A 559 1.85 2.44 6.65
N THR A 560 0.70 1.75 6.59
CA THR A 560 -0.44 2.03 7.47
C THR A 560 -0.19 1.58 8.91
N SER A 561 -0.94 2.16 9.86
CA SER A 561 -0.89 1.76 11.27
C SER A 561 -1.20 0.27 11.46
N SER A 562 -0.66 -0.31 12.54
CA SER A 562 -0.92 -1.72 12.87
C SER A 562 -2.42 -2.00 13.05
N GLU A 563 -3.15 -1.08 13.69
CA GLU A 563 -4.60 -1.18 13.87
C GLU A 563 -5.37 -1.26 12.55
N TRP A 564 -5.05 -0.38 11.59
CA TRP A 564 -5.70 -0.38 10.28
C TRP A 564 -5.45 -1.71 9.54
N PHE A 565 -4.19 -2.17 9.55
CA PHE A 565 -3.80 -3.38 8.84
C PHE A 565 -4.38 -4.64 9.49
N GLU A 566 -4.42 -4.69 10.83
CA GLU A 566 -5.05 -5.77 11.60
C GLU A 566 -6.55 -5.87 11.31
N GLN A 567 -7.27 -4.74 11.27
CA GLN A 567 -8.69 -4.72 10.91
C GLN A 567 -8.93 -5.31 9.53
N LEU A 568 -8.09 -4.97 8.54
CA LEU A 568 -8.21 -5.51 7.19
C LEU A 568 -7.98 -7.04 7.18
N VAL A 569 -6.94 -7.53 7.88
CA VAL A 569 -6.68 -8.97 8.03
C VAL A 569 -7.86 -9.67 8.71
N SER A 570 -8.37 -9.11 9.80
CA SER A 570 -9.49 -9.66 10.55
C SER A 570 -10.77 -9.74 9.71
N ASN A 571 -11.09 -8.70 8.94
CA ASN A 571 -12.28 -8.67 8.09
C ASN A 571 -12.27 -9.83 7.07
N PHE A 572 -11.14 -10.05 6.40
CA PHE A 572 -11.03 -11.13 5.42
C PHE A 572 -10.87 -12.51 6.05
N LYS A 573 -10.25 -12.63 7.23
CA LYS A 573 -10.24 -13.87 8.02
C LYS A 573 -11.65 -14.28 8.42
N ASN A 574 -12.46 -13.33 8.89
CA ASN A 574 -13.85 -13.57 9.28
C ASN A 574 -14.72 -13.99 8.09
N VAL A 575 -14.42 -13.52 6.87
CA VAL A 575 -15.09 -13.99 5.64
C VAL A 575 -14.73 -15.44 5.33
N VAL A 576 -13.44 -15.80 5.41
CA VAL A 576 -12.97 -17.18 5.21
C VAL A 576 -13.65 -18.11 6.22
N ALA A 577 -13.62 -17.73 7.50
CA ALA A 577 -14.25 -18.49 8.58
C ALA A 577 -15.76 -18.66 8.35
N TYR A 578 -16.47 -17.60 7.94
CA TYR A 578 -17.91 -17.66 7.66
C TYR A 578 -18.25 -18.58 6.48
N ILE A 579 -17.50 -18.51 5.38
CA ILE A 579 -17.75 -19.37 4.20
C ILE A 579 -17.53 -20.85 4.56
N ILE A 580 -16.45 -21.17 5.27
CA ILE A 580 -16.15 -22.55 5.67
C ILE A 580 -17.14 -23.05 6.73
N SER A 581 -17.36 -22.29 7.81
CA SER A 581 -18.18 -22.76 8.94
C SER A 581 -19.67 -22.84 8.62
N PHE A 582 -20.23 -21.97 7.76
CA PHE A 582 -21.66 -21.89 7.52
C PHE A 582 -22.10 -22.42 6.14
N LYS A 583 -21.31 -22.22 5.08
CA LYS A 583 -21.71 -22.60 3.71
C LYS A 583 -21.19 -23.97 3.29
N VAL A 584 -19.97 -24.33 3.69
CA VAL A 584 -19.43 -25.66 3.38
C VAL A 584 -20.07 -26.72 4.29
N SER A 585 -20.29 -26.41 5.57
CA SER A 585 -20.91 -27.34 6.53
C SER A 585 -22.39 -27.65 6.26
N GLN A 586 -23.18 -26.74 5.68
CA GLN A 586 -24.61 -26.99 5.37
C GLN A 586 -24.82 -28.01 4.24
N ASN A 587 -23.82 -28.26 3.39
CA ASN A 587 -23.93 -29.24 2.30
C ASN A 587 -23.69 -30.68 2.77
N THR A 588 -23.32 -30.87 4.02
CA THR A 588 -23.04 -32.17 4.67
C THR A 588 -23.87 -32.25 5.95
N GLY A 589 -24.31 -33.44 6.35
CA GLY A 589 -25.13 -33.60 7.57
C GLY A 589 -24.49 -32.93 8.79
N GLN A 590 -25.31 -32.45 9.73
CA GLN A 590 -24.85 -31.76 10.94
C GLN A 590 -23.80 -32.61 11.69
N GLY A 591 -22.55 -32.14 11.69
CA GLY A 591 -21.48 -32.65 12.56
C GLY A 591 -20.36 -33.47 11.89
N GLU A 592 -20.42 -33.76 10.59
CA GLU A 592 -19.31 -34.43 9.89
C GLU A 592 -18.28 -33.42 9.37
N LYS A 593 -17.00 -33.69 9.62
CA LYS A 593 -15.88 -32.88 9.07
C LYS A 593 -15.83 -33.03 7.56
N THR A 594 -15.56 -31.94 6.85
CA THR A 594 -15.69 -31.90 5.38
C THR A 594 -14.38 -31.62 4.67
N LEU A 595 -14.29 -32.09 3.41
CA LEU A 595 -13.29 -31.66 2.45
C LEU A 595 -13.75 -30.35 1.80
N ILE A 596 -12.84 -29.37 1.66
CA ILE A 596 -13.21 -28.08 1.10
C ILE A 596 -13.15 -28.17 -0.42
N THR A 597 -14.29 -27.96 -1.09
CA THR A 597 -14.34 -27.84 -2.55
C THR A 597 -14.04 -26.42 -3.02
N TYR A 598 -13.62 -26.29 -4.28
CA TYR A 598 -13.35 -24.99 -4.87
C TYR A 598 -14.58 -24.06 -4.78
N ASN A 599 -14.38 -22.89 -4.17
CA ASN A 599 -15.37 -21.82 -4.12
C ASN A 599 -14.70 -20.51 -4.55
N ARG A 600 -15.25 -19.84 -5.57
CA ARG A 600 -14.69 -18.60 -6.13
C ARG A 600 -14.54 -17.48 -5.09
N HIS A 601 -15.47 -17.40 -4.14
CA HIS A 601 -15.48 -16.37 -3.11
C HIS A 601 -14.44 -16.65 -2.02
N LEU A 602 -14.35 -17.90 -1.60
CA LEU A 602 -13.31 -18.36 -0.67
C LEU A 602 -11.92 -18.12 -1.27
N MET A 603 -11.73 -18.50 -2.53
CA MET A 603 -10.48 -18.27 -3.26
C MET A 603 -10.10 -16.79 -3.33
N ALA A 604 -11.07 -15.90 -3.60
CA ALA A 604 -10.81 -14.47 -3.65
C ALA A 604 -10.34 -13.91 -2.29
N ALA A 605 -11.02 -14.28 -1.20
CA ALA A 605 -10.63 -13.87 0.15
C ALA A 605 -9.26 -14.43 0.56
N LEU A 606 -8.99 -15.71 0.27
CA LEU A 606 -7.72 -16.36 0.56
C LEU A 606 -6.56 -15.73 -0.23
N LYS A 607 -6.75 -15.43 -1.52
CA LYS A 607 -5.74 -14.71 -2.33
C LYS A 607 -5.40 -13.34 -1.73
N LEU A 608 -6.39 -12.63 -1.19
CA LEU A 608 -6.13 -11.37 -0.52
C LEU A 608 -5.40 -11.57 0.82
N LEU A 609 -5.76 -12.58 1.60
CA LEU A 609 -5.02 -12.90 2.83
C LEU A 609 -3.56 -13.31 2.56
N VAL A 610 -3.29 -14.07 1.49
CA VAL A 610 -1.91 -14.34 1.03
C VAL A 610 -1.17 -13.04 0.74
N PHE A 611 -1.82 -12.11 0.06
CA PHE A 611 -1.23 -10.81 -0.27
C PHE A 611 -0.91 -9.99 0.99
N LEU A 612 -1.84 -9.92 1.94
CA LEU A 612 -1.64 -9.25 3.24
C LEU A 612 -0.55 -9.92 4.08
N HIS A 613 -0.56 -11.26 4.13
CA HIS A 613 0.43 -12.05 4.84
C HIS A 613 1.84 -11.79 4.31
N ARG A 614 2.00 -11.75 2.97
CA ARG A 614 3.26 -11.38 2.33
C ARG A 614 3.69 -9.98 2.72
N ILE A 615 2.80 -8.98 2.60
CA ILE A 615 3.10 -7.58 2.96
C ILE A 615 3.59 -7.49 4.41
N ASN A 616 2.92 -8.20 5.33
CA ASN A 616 3.30 -8.25 6.74
C ASN A 616 4.72 -8.76 6.96
N ASN A 617 5.11 -9.82 6.24
CA ASN A 617 6.40 -10.48 6.47
C ASN A 617 7.55 -9.78 5.74
N THR A 618 7.31 -9.22 4.54
CA THR A 618 8.38 -8.72 3.66
C THR A 618 8.50 -7.20 3.59
N GLU A 619 7.43 -6.43 3.83
CA GLU A 619 7.42 -4.97 3.56
C GLU A 619 7.19 -4.11 4.81
N ARG A 620 6.50 -4.62 5.85
CA ARG A 620 6.20 -3.85 7.06
C ARG A 620 7.42 -3.77 7.99
N LYS A 621 7.68 -2.57 8.53
CA LYS A 621 8.64 -2.35 9.62
C LYS A 621 8.14 -2.97 10.93
N THR A 622 6.90 -2.67 11.28
CA THR A 622 6.21 -3.24 12.46
C THR A 622 5.29 -4.37 12.00
N LYS A 623 5.79 -5.60 12.14
CA LYS A 623 5.06 -6.82 11.76
C LYS A 623 3.94 -7.08 12.77
N LEU A 624 2.77 -7.48 12.27
CA LEU A 624 1.71 -8.05 13.09
C LEU A 624 2.13 -9.43 13.59
N HIS A 625 1.66 -9.79 14.79
CA HIS A 625 1.86 -11.12 15.35
C HIS A 625 1.25 -12.19 14.44
N TYR A 626 1.97 -13.28 14.21
CA TYR A 626 1.58 -14.29 13.21
C TYR A 626 0.28 -15.00 13.54
N GLU A 627 -0.05 -15.13 14.82
CA GLU A 627 -1.28 -15.78 15.29
C GLU A 627 -2.55 -15.06 14.84
N LEU A 628 -2.48 -13.77 14.51
CA LEU A 628 -3.62 -13.03 13.97
C LEU A 628 -4.11 -13.63 12.65
N PHE A 629 -3.22 -14.30 11.90
CA PHE A 629 -3.55 -15.01 10.67
C PHE A 629 -4.07 -16.44 10.92
N HIS A 630 -3.80 -17.03 12.10
CA HIS A 630 -4.31 -18.35 12.45
C HIS A 630 -5.82 -18.33 12.65
N TRP A 631 -6.45 -19.46 12.32
CA TRP A 631 -7.84 -19.76 12.62
C TRP A 631 -7.92 -21.06 13.44
N PRO A 632 -7.95 -20.96 14.79
CA PRO A 632 -7.90 -22.12 15.67
C PRO A 632 -9.06 -23.12 15.46
N GLU A 633 -10.25 -22.63 15.15
CA GLU A 633 -11.46 -23.46 14.98
C GLU A 633 -11.51 -24.17 13.61
N LEU A 634 -10.53 -23.96 12.73
CA LEU A 634 -10.47 -24.60 11.40
C LEU A 634 -10.61 -26.13 11.48
N THR A 635 -9.98 -26.75 12.48
CA THR A 635 -9.97 -28.22 12.68
C THR A 635 -11.32 -28.79 13.11
N ASP A 636 -12.25 -27.94 13.54
CA ASP A 636 -13.59 -28.35 13.97
C ASP A 636 -14.51 -28.53 12.75
N PHE A 637 -14.24 -27.80 11.67
CA PHE A 637 -15.07 -27.81 10.45
C PHE A 637 -14.45 -28.64 9.32
N VAL A 638 -13.11 -28.72 9.25
CA VAL A 638 -12.39 -29.32 8.13
C VAL A 638 -11.68 -30.60 8.55
N ASP A 639 -11.80 -31.65 7.75
CA ASP A 639 -10.97 -32.85 7.90
C ASP A 639 -9.59 -32.59 7.30
N ILE A 640 -8.72 -31.99 8.10
CA ILE A 640 -7.36 -31.62 7.69
C ILE A 640 -6.50 -32.85 7.32
N GLN A 641 -6.84 -34.05 7.79
CA GLN A 641 -6.08 -35.27 7.47
C GLN A 641 -6.39 -35.73 6.05
N GLN A 642 -7.67 -35.77 5.69
CA GLN A 642 -8.10 -36.10 4.33
C GLN A 642 -7.66 -35.03 3.33
N GLU A 643 -7.76 -33.76 3.68
CA GLU A 643 -7.31 -32.66 2.82
C GLU A 643 -5.79 -32.77 2.55
N TYR A 644 -4.99 -33.06 3.58
CA TYR A 644 -3.55 -33.27 3.43
C TYR A 644 -3.23 -34.43 2.49
N LEU A 645 -3.96 -35.54 2.60
CA LEU A 645 -3.82 -36.68 1.69
C LEU A 645 -4.06 -36.26 0.24
N HIS A 646 -5.16 -35.55 -0.03
CA HIS A 646 -5.46 -35.05 -1.37
C HIS A 646 -4.37 -34.11 -1.89
N TRP A 647 -3.91 -33.17 -1.06
CA TRP A 647 -2.85 -32.23 -1.41
C TRP A 647 -1.49 -32.91 -1.68
N LEU A 648 -1.13 -33.94 -0.90
CA LEU A 648 0.13 -34.66 -1.05
C LEU A 648 0.20 -35.46 -2.35
N PHE A 649 -0.91 -36.08 -2.76
CA PHE A 649 -0.99 -36.88 -3.98
C PHE A 649 -1.32 -36.07 -5.23
N ASP A 650 -1.71 -34.80 -5.08
CA ASP A 650 -1.96 -33.92 -6.21
C ASP A 650 -0.66 -33.44 -6.86
N LYS A 651 -0.50 -33.81 -8.14
CA LYS A 651 0.63 -33.40 -8.99
C LYS A 651 0.31 -32.16 -9.83
N THR A 652 -0.95 -31.70 -9.83
CA THR A 652 -1.37 -30.51 -10.54
C THR A 652 -1.15 -29.28 -9.66
N SER A 653 -0.42 -28.28 -10.17
CA SER A 653 -0.06 -27.08 -9.39
C SER A 653 -1.20 -26.08 -9.21
N ASP A 654 -2.32 -26.28 -9.90
CA ASP A 654 -3.41 -25.29 -10.05
C ASP A 654 -4.69 -25.65 -9.27
N SER A 655 -4.70 -26.80 -8.62
CA SER A 655 -5.84 -27.25 -7.81
C SER A 655 -5.92 -26.52 -6.48
N PHE A 656 -7.16 -26.26 -6.04
CA PHE A 656 -7.42 -25.61 -4.76
C PHE A 656 -7.28 -26.62 -3.62
N HIS A 657 -6.40 -26.32 -2.68
CA HIS A 657 -6.20 -27.04 -1.42
C HIS A 657 -6.01 -26.05 -0.29
N ILE A 658 -6.63 -26.27 0.87
CA ILE A 658 -6.45 -25.35 2.00
C ILE A 658 -5.02 -25.41 2.57
N CYS A 659 -4.31 -26.52 2.36
CA CYS A 659 -2.90 -26.71 2.77
C CYS A 659 -1.94 -25.72 2.08
N ASN A 660 -2.31 -25.13 0.93
CA ASN A 660 -1.54 -24.06 0.29
C ASN A 660 -1.56 -22.74 1.10
N TYR A 661 -2.42 -22.64 2.12
CA TYR A 661 -2.59 -21.48 2.98
C TYR A 661 -2.15 -21.83 4.41
N SER A 662 -0.89 -22.25 4.56
CA SER A 662 -0.30 -22.75 5.82
C SER A 662 -0.44 -21.79 7.01
N PHE A 663 -0.49 -20.48 6.74
CA PHE A 663 -0.67 -19.43 7.74
C PHE A 663 -2.05 -19.43 8.41
N LEU A 664 -3.02 -20.23 7.96
CA LEU A 664 -4.31 -20.38 8.64
C LEU A 664 -4.25 -21.41 9.77
N PHE A 665 -3.32 -22.37 9.70
CA PHE A 665 -3.22 -23.45 10.67
C PHE A 665 -2.44 -23.00 11.89
N ASN A 666 -2.99 -23.24 13.08
CA ASN A 666 -2.25 -23.10 14.33
C ASN A 666 -1.29 -24.28 14.53
N ALA A 667 -0.44 -24.20 15.55
CA ALA A 667 0.55 -25.23 15.87
C ALA A 667 -0.06 -26.62 16.14
N ALA A 668 -1.24 -26.66 16.76
CA ALA A 668 -1.96 -27.92 17.02
C ALA A 668 -2.39 -28.60 15.71
N ALA A 669 -2.99 -27.85 14.78
CA ALA A 669 -3.40 -28.38 13.48
C ALA A 669 -2.19 -28.85 12.65
N LYS A 670 -1.09 -28.07 12.64
CA LYS A 670 0.15 -28.47 11.95
C LYS A 670 0.76 -29.74 12.54
N THR A 671 0.70 -29.91 13.86
CA THR A 671 1.14 -31.16 14.52
C THR A 671 0.33 -32.36 14.04
N VAL A 672 -1.00 -32.22 13.88
CA VAL A 672 -1.87 -33.28 13.33
C VAL A 672 -1.52 -33.59 11.87
N LEU A 673 -1.19 -32.57 11.06
CA LEU A 673 -0.73 -32.76 9.68
C LEU A 673 0.57 -33.58 9.63
N LEU A 674 1.53 -33.27 10.51
CA LEU A 674 2.78 -34.03 10.60
C LEU A 674 2.57 -35.47 11.10
N GLN A 675 1.69 -35.68 12.09
CA GLN A 675 1.31 -37.02 12.54
C GLN A 675 0.69 -37.84 11.41
N THR A 676 -0.15 -37.19 10.61
CA THR A 676 -0.80 -37.84 9.47
C THR A 676 0.25 -38.26 8.43
N ASP A 677 1.15 -37.35 8.06
CA ASP A 677 2.27 -37.65 7.16
C ASP A 677 3.13 -38.81 7.68
N GLN A 678 3.49 -38.76 8.96
CA GLN A 678 4.29 -39.79 9.62
C GLN A 678 3.62 -41.17 9.53
N ILE A 679 2.33 -41.27 9.87
CA ILE A 679 1.59 -42.54 9.79
C ILE A 679 1.56 -43.10 8.35
N ILE A 680 1.35 -42.24 7.35
CA ILE A 680 1.29 -42.63 5.94
C ILE A 680 2.66 -43.18 5.49
N GLN A 681 3.71 -42.43 5.76
CA GLN A 681 5.08 -42.75 5.37
C GLN A 681 5.57 -44.03 6.10
N MET A 682 5.27 -44.19 7.39
CA MET A 682 5.56 -45.42 8.15
C MET A 682 4.85 -46.64 7.54
N ARG A 683 3.55 -46.53 7.23
CA ARG A 683 2.80 -47.63 6.61
C ARG A 683 3.37 -47.99 5.24
N HIS A 684 3.71 -47.00 4.43
CA HIS A 684 4.32 -47.23 3.12
C HIS A 684 5.69 -47.94 3.24
N ALA A 685 6.53 -47.52 4.19
CA ALA A 685 7.82 -48.15 4.45
C ALA A 685 7.69 -49.60 4.95
N MET A 686 6.73 -49.86 5.85
CA MET A 686 6.43 -51.22 6.32
C MET A 686 5.90 -52.11 5.19
N GLN A 687 4.97 -51.60 4.37
CA GLN A 687 4.43 -52.33 3.22
C GLN A 687 5.50 -52.63 2.18
N SER A 688 6.40 -51.68 1.91
CA SER A 688 7.54 -51.91 1.03
C SER A 688 8.45 -53.01 1.56
N ALA A 689 8.74 -53.03 2.87
CA ALA A 689 9.57 -54.08 3.48
C ALA A 689 8.87 -55.45 3.44
N THR A 690 7.56 -55.53 3.65
CA THR A 690 6.81 -56.78 3.48
C THR A 690 6.77 -57.25 2.03
N ASN A 691 6.62 -56.34 1.07
CA ASN A 691 6.65 -56.68 -0.35
C ASN A 691 8.04 -57.15 -0.78
N SER A 692 9.10 -56.49 -0.30
CA SER A 692 10.48 -56.97 -0.47
C SER A 692 10.69 -58.33 0.18
N ASN A 693 10.13 -58.60 1.36
CA ASN A 693 10.20 -59.92 1.99
C ASN A 693 9.46 -61.00 1.22
N PHE A 694 8.30 -60.68 0.65
CA PHE A 694 7.58 -61.59 -0.23
C PHE A 694 8.39 -61.88 -1.50
N PHE A 695 8.98 -60.85 -2.11
CA PHE A 695 9.85 -61.00 -3.27
C PHE A 695 11.14 -61.79 -2.94
N ASN A 696 11.73 -61.56 -1.77
CA ASN A 696 12.93 -62.24 -1.28
C ASN A 696 12.64 -63.70 -0.87
N LEU A 697 11.41 -64.00 -0.42
CA LEU A 697 10.94 -65.38 -0.23
C LEU A 697 10.91 -66.13 -1.57
N VAL A 698 10.59 -65.45 -2.68
CA VAL A 698 10.57 -66.02 -4.04
C VAL A 698 11.98 -66.11 -4.65
N THR A 699 12.90 -65.21 -4.28
CA THR A 699 14.27 -65.12 -4.86
C THR A 699 15.38 -65.61 -3.93
N PHE A 700 15.05 -66.22 -2.79
CA PHE A 700 15.98 -66.65 -1.73
C PHE A 700 16.92 -65.52 -1.22
N GLY A 701 16.41 -64.30 -1.15
CA GLY A 701 17.09 -63.13 -0.60
C GLY A 701 16.93 -62.97 0.92
N ALA A 702 17.69 -62.06 1.53
CA ALA A 702 17.60 -61.76 2.96
C ALA A 702 16.29 -61.03 3.33
N PHE A 703 15.67 -61.37 4.45
CA PHE A 703 14.46 -60.69 4.95
C PHE A 703 14.80 -59.32 5.52
N ALA A 704 14.10 -58.29 5.06
CA ALA A 704 14.11 -56.95 5.62
C ALA A 704 13.19 -56.86 6.86
N SER A 705 13.68 -56.25 7.94
CA SER A 705 12.88 -55.99 9.15
C SER A 705 11.75 -54.97 8.88
N GLN A 706 10.62 -55.09 9.59
CA GLN A 706 9.54 -54.10 9.60
C GLN A 706 9.78 -52.92 10.54
N PHE A 707 10.78 -53.03 11.43
CA PHE A 707 11.16 -52.02 12.42
C PHE A 707 12.62 -51.61 12.22
N ILE A 708 12.96 -50.36 12.57
CA ILE A 708 14.36 -49.98 12.83
C ILE A 708 14.65 -50.46 14.25
N VAL A 709 15.58 -51.41 14.38
CA VAL A 709 16.05 -51.84 15.69
C VAL A 709 17.46 -51.30 15.84
N LEU A 710 17.68 -50.46 16.85
CA LEU A 710 19.01 -49.99 17.24
C LEU A 710 19.43 -50.73 18.50
N ASN A 711 20.50 -51.51 18.38
CA ASN A 711 21.10 -52.22 19.52
C ASN A 711 22.28 -51.39 20.02
N VAL A 712 22.15 -50.83 21.23
CA VAL A 712 23.11 -49.87 21.77
C VAL A 712 23.55 -50.23 23.18
N THR A 713 24.80 -49.92 23.52
CA THR A 713 25.32 -50.01 24.90
C THR A 713 25.25 -48.64 25.58
N ARG A 714 25.16 -48.61 26.92
CA ARG A 714 25.15 -47.35 27.67
C ARG A 714 26.51 -46.65 27.62
N GLU A 715 27.60 -47.42 27.53
CA GLU A 715 28.96 -46.90 27.53
C GLU A 715 29.38 -46.30 26.18
N ASN A 716 28.88 -46.83 25.06
CA ASN A 716 29.29 -46.42 23.70
C ASN A 716 28.12 -45.95 22.82
N LEU A 717 27.18 -45.21 23.43
CA LEU A 717 25.91 -44.84 22.81
C LEU A 717 26.05 -44.19 21.43
N VAL A 718 26.96 -43.22 21.28
CA VAL A 718 27.16 -42.48 20.02
C VAL A 718 27.71 -43.41 18.91
N GLN A 719 28.75 -44.20 19.20
CA GLN A 719 29.40 -45.06 18.21
C GLN A 719 28.51 -46.24 17.77
N ASP A 720 27.79 -46.85 18.71
CA ASP A 720 26.85 -47.92 18.42
C ASP A 720 25.70 -47.42 17.56
N THR A 721 25.13 -46.24 17.90
CA THR A 721 24.09 -45.60 17.11
C THR A 721 24.56 -45.32 15.68
N LEU A 722 25.79 -44.83 15.51
CA LEU A 722 26.36 -44.52 14.21
C LEU A 722 26.49 -45.78 13.34
N ARG A 723 27.00 -46.86 13.93
CA ARG A 723 27.18 -48.16 13.26
C ARG A 723 25.86 -48.79 12.82
N GLU A 724 24.83 -48.71 13.65
CA GLU A 724 23.51 -49.27 13.35
C GLU A 724 22.77 -48.41 12.31
N ILE A 725 22.75 -47.08 12.45
CA ILE A 725 22.04 -46.17 11.54
C ILE A 725 22.62 -46.18 10.12
N MET A 726 23.94 -46.31 9.99
CA MET A 726 24.60 -46.37 8.67
C MET A 726 24.19 -47.58 7.82
N GLN A 727 23.65 -48.64 8.44
CA GLN A 727 23.19 -49.83 7.72
C GLN A 727 21.82 -49.63 7.05
N TYR A 728 21.06 -48.61 7.45
CA TYR A 728 19.70 -48.38 6.97
C TYR A 728 19.64 -47.37 5.81
N ASN A 729 18.85 -47.70 4.79
CA ASN A 729 18.55 -46.79 3.68
C ASN A 729 17.49 -45.74 4.09
N GLN A 730 17.20 -44.79 3.22
CA GLN A 730 16.25 -43.71 3.50
C GLN A 730 14.82 -44.22 3.80
N ASN A 731 14.35 -45.25 3.10
CA ASN A 731 13.01 -45.80 3.31
C ASN A 731 12.92 -46.56 4.64
N ASP A 732 14.01 -47.21 5.04
CA ASP A 732 14.07 -47.93 6.30
C ASP A 732 14.03 -46.99 7.50
N LEU A 733 14.65 -45.81 7.42
CA LEU A 733 14.66 -44.78 8.47
C LEU A 733 13.26 -44.20 8.78
N LYS A 734 12.27 -44.48 7.94
CA LYS A 734 10.87 -44.10 8.15
C LYS A 734 10.04 -45.19 8.81
N LYS A 735 10.60 -46.36 9.12
CA LYS A 735 9.88 -47.43 9.85
C LYS A 735 9.78 -47.07 11.34
N PRO A 736 8.87 -47.70 12.10
CA PRO A 736 8.80 -47.46 13.54
C PRO A 736 10.12 -47.85 14.24
N LEU A 737 10.62 -46.94 15.07
CA LEU A 737 11.87 -47.09 15.81
C LEU A 737 11.68 -47.96 17.05
N LYS A 738 12.62 -48.87 17.30
CA LYS A 738 12.74 -49.66 18.52
C LYS A 738 14.16 -49.59 19.05
N ILE A 739 14.31 -49.24 20.32
CA ILE A 739 15.63 -49.18 20.98
C ILE A 739 15.80 -50.40 21.89
N LYS A 740 16.98 -51.02 21.83
CA LYS A 740 17.37 -52.12 22.73
C LYS A 740 18.72 -51.81 23.37
N PHE A 741 18.71 -51.62 24.69
CA PHE A 741 19.93 -51.58 25.48
C PHE A 741 20.46 -53.00 25.69
N CYS A 742 21.69 -53.25 25.28
CA CYS A 742 22.30 -54.57 25.37
C CYS A 742 22.40 -55.02 26.84
N GLY A 743 21.76 -56.13 27.20
CA GLY A 743 21.78 -56.69 28.55
C GLY A 743 20.61 -56.30 29.45
N GLU A 744 19.62 -55.54 28.94
CA GLU A 744 18.44 -55.11 29.69
C GLU A 744 17.16 -55.78 29.15
N GLU A 745 16.31 -56.33 30.04
CA GLU A 745 14.97 -56.82 29.69
C GLU A 745 13.97 -55.66 29.76
N GLY A 746 13.53 -55.16 28.60
CA GLY A 746 12.51 -54.11 28.53
C GLY A 746 11.71 -54.16 27.23
N GLU A 747 10.38 -54.06 27.33
CA GLU A 747 9.51 -53.82 26.16
C GLU A 747 9.43 -52.32 25.87
N ASP A 748 9.78 -51.92 24.64
CA ASP A 748 9.73 -50.52 24.19
C ASP A 748 8.29 -50.04 24.00
N ALA A 749 7.68 -49.59 25.09
CA ALA A 749 6.39 -48.88 25.10
C ALA A 749 6.55 -47.36 24.92
N GLY A 750 7.73 -46.86 24.50
CA GLY A 750 8.02 -45.43 24.31
C GLY A 750 8.94 -44.79 25.35
N GLY A 751 9.00 -45.31 26.58
CA GLY A 751 9.89 -44.80 27.62
C GLY A 751 11.38 -44.95 27.29
N VAL A 752 11.76 -46.10 26.74
CA VAL A 752 13.14 -46.42 26.35
C VAL A 752 13.62 -45.52 25.20
N ARG A 753 12.74 -45.19 24.24
CA ARG A 753 13.03 -44.23 23.16
C ARG A 753 13.31 -42.83 23.68
N LYS A 754 12.49 -42.35 24.60
CA LYS A 754 12.66 -41.03 25.23
C LYS A 754 14.00 -40.96 25.97
N GLU A 755 14.32 -41.98 26.76
CA GLU A 755 15.60 -42.10 27.46
C GLU A 755 16.79 -42.08 26.49
N PHE A 756 16.73 -42.87 25.41
CA PHE A 756 17.75 -42.92 24.38
C PHE A 756 18.04 -41.53 23.78
N PHE A 757 17.01 -40.80 23.35
CA PHE A 757 17.20 -39.47 22.76
C PHE A 757 17.74 -38.45 23.77
N MET A 758 17.34 -38.51 25.04
CA MET A 758 17.88 -37.63 26.09
C MET A 758 19.37 -37.88 26.36
N LEU A 759 19.78 -39.14 26.47
CA LEU A 759 21.19 -39.49 26.68
C LEU A 759 22.04 -39.14 25.45
N LEU A 760 21.56 -39.49 24.26
CA LEU A 760 22.28 -39.26 23.03
C LEU A 760 22.44 -37.77 22.70
N SER A 761 21.39 -36.95 22.89
CA SER A 761 21.48 -35.50 22.66
C SER A 761 22.49 -34.83 23.60
N LYS A 762 22.52 -35.24 24.88
CA LYS A 762 23.51 -34.75 25.85
C LYS A 762 24.94 -35.10 25.43
N ASP A 763 25.17 -36.33 24.99
CA ASP A 763 26.52 -36.76 24.58
C ASP A 763 26.96 -36.08 23.27
N LEU A 764 26.06 -35.89 22.31
CA LEU A 764 26.38 -35.30 21.00
C LEU A 764 26.75 -33.80 21.04
N ILE A 765 26.23 -33.07 22.03
CA ILE A 765 26.49 -31.63 22.22
C ILE A 765 27.69 -31.40 23.16
N ASP A 766 28.25 -32.48 23.73
CA ASP A 766 29.39 -32.41 24.63
C ASP A 766 30.60 -31.73 23.94
N PRO A 767 31.16 -30.65 24.54
CA PRO A 767 32.32 -29.94 24.00
C PRO A 767 33.53 -30.84 23.68
N LYS A 768 33.63 -32.03 24.29
CA LYS A 768 34.70 -33.01 24.03
C LYS A 768 34.82 -33.41 22.56
N TYR A 769 33.73 -33.36 21.78
CA TYR A 769 33.72 -33.71 20.36
C TYR A 769 34.12 -32.54 19.45
N GLY A 770 34.17 -31.30 19.95
CA GLY A 770 34.56 -30.13 19.17
C GLY A 770 33.65 -29.82 17.96
N MET A 771 32.46 -30.42 17.89
CA MET A 771 31.54 -30.23 16.77
C MET A 771 30.81 -28.88 16.81
N PHE A 772 30.53 -28.40 18.02
CA PHE A 772 29.78 -27.19 18.30
C PHE A 772 30.55 -26.30 19.27
N LYS A 773 30.38 -24.99 19.10
CA LYS A 773 30.90 -23.95 19.97
C LYS A 773 29.78 -23.41 20.84
N GLU A 774 29.98 -23.37 22.15
CA GLU A 774 29.09 -22.70 23.09
C GLU A 774 29.43 -21.21 23.16
N PHE A 775 28.39 -20.37 23.20
CA PHE A 775 28.50 -18.92 23.37
C PHE A 775 28.15 -18.57 24.82
N GLU A 776 29.13 -18.11 25.60
CA GLU A 776 28.98 -17.91 27.06
C GLU A 776 27.85 -16.93 27.43
N ASP A 777 27.65 -15.90 26.62
CA ASP A 777 26.66 -14.84 26.86
C ASP A 777 25.21 -15.34 26.75
N SER A 778 24.93 -16.21 25.77
CA SER A 778 23.59 -16.70 25.43
C SER A 778 23.33 -18.14 25.87
N ARG A 779 24.39 -18.90 26.19
CA ARG A 779 24.38 -20.34 26.49
C ARG A 779 23.78 -21.20 25.37
N VAL A 780 23.77 -20.67 24.15
CA VAL A 780 23.40 -21.44 22.95
C VAL A 780 24.66 -22.04 22.33
N VAL A 781 24.45 -23.10 21.54
CA VAL A 781 25.51 -23.75 20.76
C VAL A 781 25.31 -23.49 19.27
N TRP A 782 26.41 -23.34 18.55
CA TRP A 782 26.42 -23.23 17.09
C TRP A 782 27.49 -24.12 16.48
N PHE A 783 27.39 -24.38 15.17
CA PHE A 783 28.41 -25.15 14.45
C PHE A 783 29.79 -24.52 14.64
N ALA A 784 30.77 -25.35 15.01
CA ALA A 784 32.16 -24.91 15.03
C ALA A 784 32.61 -24.62 13.59
N ASP A 785 33.05 -23.39 13.36
CA ASP A 785 33.60 -22.91 12.10
C ASP A 785 34.93 -23.58 11.74
N VAL A 786 35.64 -24.11 12.75
CA VAL A 786 36.80 -24.99 12.60
C VAL A 786 36.58 -26.22 13.48
N SER A 787 36.46 -27.40 12.85
CA SER A 787 36.20 -28.67 13.54
C SER A 787 37.16 -29.74 13.03
N PHE A 788 37.62 -30.61 13.93
CA PHE A 788 38.42 -31.79 13.60
C PHE A 788 37.56 -33.03 13.26
N GLU A 789 36.24 -32.91 13.38
CA GLU A 789 35.31 -33.99 13.12
C GLU A 789 34.88 -34.09 11.65
N THR A 790 34.42 -35.28 11.26
CA THR A 790 34.00 -35.55 9.88
C THR A 790 32.57 -35.11 9.61
N GLU A 791 32.25 -34.82 8.35
CA GLU A 791 30.87 -34.52 7.88
C GLU A 791 29.86 -35.62 8.29
N ASN A 792 30.31 -36.86 8.45
CA ASN A 792 29.47 -37.99 8.86
C ASN A 792 28.84 -37.79 10.25
N MET A 793 29.55 -37.12 11.17
CA MET A 793 29.00 -36.84 12.50
C MET A 793 27.89 -35.79 12.43
N TYR A 794 28.08 -34.70 11.68
CA TYR A 794 27.02 -33.71 11.47
C TYR A 794 25.79 -34.33 10.79
N PHE A 795 26.02 -35.19 9.80
CA PHE A 795 24.96 -35.95 9.14
C PHE A 795 24.20 -36.87 10.12
N LEU A 796 24.89 -37.53 11.05
CA LEU A 796 24.25 -38.33 12.10
C LEU A 796 23.33 -37.47 12.97
N ILE A 797 23.83 -36.35 13.49
CA ILE A 797 23.03 -35.45 14.34
C ILE A 797 21.79 -34.97 13.60
N GLY A 798 21.92 -34.66 12.31
CA GLY A 798 20.79 -34.40 11.43
C GLY A 798 19.75 -35.51 11.46
N ILE A 799 20.16 -36.77 11.23
CA ILE A 799 19.26 -37.94 11.28
C ILE A 799 18.59 -38.07 12.65
N ILE A 800 19.34 -37.91 13.75
CA ILE A 800 18.81 -38.02 15.12
C ILE A 800 17.75 -36.95 15.39
N CYS A 801 18.00 -35.70 14.99
CA CYS A 801 17.03 -34.61 15.11
C CYS A 801 15.77 -34.92 14.29
N GLY A 802 15.94 -35.43 13.06
CA GLY A 802 14.81 -35.86 12.25
C GLY A 802 14.02 -37.01 12.87
N LEU A 803 14.69 -38.03 13.42
CA LEU A 803 14.03 -39.14 14.11
C LEU A 803 13.30 -38.68 15.36
N ALA A 804 13.83 -37.71 16.10
CA ALA A 804 13.18 -37.14 17.29
C ALA A 804 11.84 -36.45 16.92
N ILE A 805 11.85 -35.57 15.92
CA ILE A 805 10.63 -34.90 15.40
C ILE A 805 9.64 -35.94 14.89
N TYR A 806 10.12 -36.86 14.06
CA TYR A 806 9.30 -37.88 13.44
C TYR A 806 8.76 -38.89 14.45
N ASN A 807 9.28 -38.97 15.68
CA ASN A 807 8.74 -39.77 16.77
C ASN A 807 8.09 -38.93 17.88
N PHE A 808 7.83 -37.63 17.64
CA PHE A 808 7.24 -36.69 18.60
C PHE A 808 7.93 -36.68 19.97
N THR A 809 9.26 -36.83 19.96
CA THR A 809 10.08 -36.80 21.17
C THR A 809 10.82 -35.47 21.25
N ILE A 810 10.58 -34.72 22.32
CA ILE A 810 11.29 -33.48 22.59
C ILE A 810 12.73 -33.80 23.00
N ILE A 811 13.68 -33.10 22.41
CA ILE A 811 15.10 -33.22 22.71
C ILE A 811 15.66 -31.88 23.16
N ASN A 812 16.67 -31.90 24.03
CA ASN A 812 17.39 -30.70 24.39
C ASN A 812 18.38 -30.36 23.27
N LEU A 813 18.06 -29.33 22.49
CA LEU A 813 18.87 -28.88 21.36
C LEU A 813 19.05 -27.35 21.47
N PRO A 814 20.10 -26.86 22.17
CA PRO A 814 20.26 -25.45 22.51
C PRO A 814 20.78 -24.61 21.34
N PHE A 815 20.21 -24.78 20.15
CA PHE A 815 20.53 -23.98 18.97
C PHE A 815 19.58 -22.78 18.86
N PRO A 816 20.05 -21.65 18.30
CA PRO A 816 19.20 -20.50 18.03
C PRO A 816 18.18 -20.78 16.91
N LEU A 817 17.17 -19.91 16.80
CA LEU A 817 16.14 -19.94 15.76
C LEU A 817 16.71 -19.99 14.34
N ALA A 818 17.90 -19.43 14.15
CA ALA A 818 18.67 -19.45 12.90
C ALA A 818 18.82 -20.87 12.30
N LEU A 819 18.97 -21.90 13.13
CA LEU A 819 19.06 -23.29 12.65
C LEU A 819 17.80 -23.68 11.86
N TYR A 820 16.63 -23.37 12.42
CA TYR A 820 15.34 -23.75 11.87
C TYR A 820 14.96 -22.89 10.65
N LYS A 821 15.34 -21.61 10.65
CA LYS A 821 15.27 -20.75 9.45
C LYS A 821 16.05 -21.38 8.30
N LYS A 822 17.30 -21.76 8.54
CA LYS A 822 18.14 -22.39 7.50
C LYS A 822 17.59 -23.75 7.04
N LEU A 823 17.00 -24.55 7.94
CA LEU A 823 16.36 -25.83 7.56
C LEU A 823 15.14 -25.63 6.65
N LEU A 824 14.40 -24.53 6.83
CA LEU A 824 13.23 -24.15 6.03
C LEU A 824 13.57 -23.21 4.85
N GLU A 825 14.85 -22.99 4.58
CA GLU A 825 15.34 -22.11 3.52
C GLU A 825 14.92 -20.63 3.68
N GLU A 826 14.67 -20.19 4.91
CA GLU A 826 14.45 -18.78 5.26
C GLU A 826 15.77 -18.03 5.51
N PRO A 827 15.87 -16.74 5.12
CA PRO A 827 17.06 -15.93 5.37
C PRO A 827 17.22 -15.62 6.87
N VAL A 828 18.48 -15.57 7.30
CA VAL A 828 18.87 -15.12 8.63
C VAL A 828 19.21 -13.63 8.59
N ASP A 829 18.93 -12.93 9.68
CA ASP A 829 19.15 -11.49 9.79
C ASP A 829 19.80 -11.11 11.14
N LEU A 830 19.97 -9.81 11.39
CA LEU A 830 20.59 -9.30 12.61
C LEU A 830 19.85 -9.75 13.90
N THR A 831 18.54 -10.02 13.83
CA THR A 831 17.77 -10.50 14.99
C THR A 831 18.20 -11.89 15.43
N ASP A 832 18.63 -12.74 14.49
CA ASP A 832 19.18 -14.07 14.79
C ASP A 832 20.54 -13.98 15.50
N LEU A 833 21.31 -12.93 15.18
CA LEU A 833 22.61 -12.70 15.82
C LEU A 833 22.44 -12.29 17.29
N TYR A 834 21.35 -11.61 17.67
CA TYR A 834 21.06 -11.30 19.07
C TYR A 834 20.87 -12.55 19.92
N GLU A 835 20.26 -13.60 19.35
CA GLU A 835 20.08 -14.87 20.06
C GLU A 835 21.40 -15.64 20.18
N LEU A 836 22.24 -15.60 19.14
CA LEU A 836 23.53 -16.29 19.13
C LEU A 836 24.59 -15.58 19.99
N SER A 837 24.84 -14.30 19.73
CA SER A 837 25.86 -13.48 20.39
C SER A 837 25.35 -12.04 20.59
N PRO A 838 24.68 -11.78 21.74
CA PRO A 838 24.12 -10.45 22.04
C PRO A 838 25.18 -9.35 21.96
N THR A 839 26.38 -9.62 22.43
CA THR A 839 27.50 -8.67 22.43
C THR A 839 27.88 -8.24 21.02
N LEU A 840 28.04 -9.20 20.11
CA LEU A 840 28.37 -8.92 18.71
C LEU A 840 27.21 -8.23 17.96
N ALA A 841 25.98 -8.66 18.23
CA ALA A 841 24.78 -8.04 17.64
C ALA A 841 24.64 -6.57 18.05
N ASN A 842 24.91 -6.24 19.32
CA ASN A 842 24.93 -4.86 19.80
C ASN A 842 25.98 -4.01 19.08
N SER A 843 27.18 -4.55 18.83
CA SER A 843 28.21 -3.84 18.05
C SER A 843 27.76 -3.57 16.61
N MET A 844 27.15 -4.56 15.96
CA MET A 844 26.60 -4.38 14.60
C MET A 844 25.45 -3.37 14.57
N GLN A 845 24.58 -3.38 15.58
CA GLN A 845 23.50 -2.42 15.71
C GLN A 845 24.04 -0.99 15.94
N GLN A 846 25.10 -0.83 16.75
CA GLN A 846 25.75 0.46 16.95
C GLN A 846 26.31 1.05 15.65
N ILE A 847 26.88 0.22 14.77
CA ILE A 847 27.33 0.65 13.44
C ILE A 847 26.14 1.18 12.60
N LEU A 848 24.98 0.52 12.67
CA LEU A 848 23.76 0.94 11.94
C LEU A 848 23.14 2.22 12.52
N ASP A 849 23.20 2.39 13.84
CA ASP A 849 22.56 3.51 14.54
C ASP A 849 23.43 4.77 14.63
N TYR A 850 24.72 4.68 14.31
CA TYR A 850 25.66 5.80 14.37
C TYR A 850 25.33 6.88 13.33
N ASN A 851 25.01 8.11 13.74
CA ASN A 851 24.54 9.15 12.81
C ASN A 851 25.52 10.32 12.61
N ASP A 852 26.63 10.36 13.36
CA ASP A 852 27.60 11.48 13.32
C ASP A 852 28.49 11.43 12.07
N ASP A 853 28.95 12.58 11.58
CA ASP A 853 29.63 12.75 10.28
C ASP A 853 31.07 12.20 10.23
N ASP A 854 31.58 11.70 11.35
CA ASP A 854 32.91 11.11 11.54
C ASP A 854 32.89 9.57 11.53
N PHE A 855 31.89 8.96 10.87
CA PHE A 855 31.72 7.49 10.83
C PHE A 855 32.98 6.78 10.34
N GLU A 856 33.55 7.22 9.21
CA GLU A 856 34.73 6.60 8.61
C GLU A 856 35.96 6.72 9.52
N GLU A 857 36.13 7.85 10.23
CA GLU A 857 37.24 8.07 11.18
C GLU A 857 37.05 7.27 12.48
N THR A 858 35.81 7.06 12.91
CA THR A 858 35.47 6.39 14.17
C THR A 858 35.63 4.89 14.08
N PHE A 859 35.16 4.28 12.98
CA PHE A 859 35.12 2.83 12.83
C PHE A 859 36.31 2.27 12.05
N ASP A 860 36.81 2.97 11.02
CA ASP A 860 37.93 2.56 10.15
C ASP A 860 37.85 1.07 9.75
N LEU A 861 36.67 0.65 9.28
CA LEU A 861 36.38 -0.73 8.90
C LEU A 861 36.50 -0.92 7.39
N HIS A 862 36.96 -2.11 6.98
CA HIS A 862 36.93 -2.59 5.61
C HIS A 862 35.98 -3.80 5.53
N PHE A 863 35.60 -4.24 4.32
CA PHE A 863 34.76 -5.43 4.13
C PHE A 863 35.54 -6.74 4.33
N GLU A 864 36.26 -6.85 5.45
CA GLU A 864 36.99 -8.03 5.90
C GLU A 864 36.74 -8.31 7.39
N ILE A 865 37.01 -9.54 7.80
CA ILE A 865 36.92 -9.98 9.19
C ILE A 865 38.20 -10.65 9.64
N ILE A 866 38.55 -10.46 10.91
CA ILE A 866 39.73 -11.09 11.52
C ILE A 866 39.28 -12.28 12.36
N ARG A 867 39.84 -13.45 12.09
CA ARG A 867 39.56 -14.69 12.82
C ARG A 867 40.81 -15.19 13.51
N ASP A 868 40.71 -15.51 14.79
CA ASP A 868 41.77 -16.20 15.52
C ASP A 868 41.53 -17.72 15.42
N ILE A 869 42.38 -18.41 14.65
CA ILE A 869 42.30 -19.85 14.44
C ILE A 869 43.59 -20.46 15.00
N TYR A 870 43.50 -21.16 16.12
CA TYR A 870 44.64 -21.78 16.81
C TYR A 870 45.80 -20.82 17.15
N GLY A 871 45.51 -19.55 17.42
CA GLY A 871 46.52 -18.55 17.76
C GLY A 871 47.12 -17.83 16.55
N GLU A 872 46.66 -18.14 15.33
CA GLU A 872 46.98 -17.38 14.12
C GLU A 872 45.78 -16.52 13.71
N SER A 873 46.01 -15.21 13.61
CA SER A 873 45.02 -14.27 13.08
C SER A 873 44.97 -14.33 11.56
N ASN A 874 43.82 -14.68 11.00
CA ASN A 874 43.57 -14.76 9.57
C ASN A 874 42.52 -13.72 9.15
N CYS A 875 42.84 -12.90 8.14
CA CYS A 875 41.92 -11.93 7.55
C CYS A 875 41.14 -12.58 6.40
N GLN A 876 39.82 -12.52 6.44
CA GLN A 876 38.95 -13.09 5.42
C GLN A 876 38.03 -12.00 4.83
N PRO A 877 38.08 -11.75 3.51
CA PRO A 877 37.21 -10.75 2.88
C PRO A 877 35.76 -11.25 2.80
N LEU A 878 34.80 -10.37 3.11
CA LEU A 878 33.36 -10.66 3.06
C LEU A 878 32.80 -10.63 1.63
N LYS A 879 33.43 -9.83 0.75
CA LYS A 879 33.13 -9.68 -0.68
C LYS A 879 34.41 -9.52 -1.52
N PRO A 880 34.36 -9.65 -2.86
CA PRO A 880 35.54 -9.46 -3.70
C PRO A 880 36.21 -8.10 -3.46
N ASN A 881 37.54 -8.11 -3.26
CA ASN A 881 38.35 -6.93 -2.90
C ASN A 881 37.88 -6.22 -1.62
N GLY A 882 37.35 -6.98 -0.65
CA GLY A 882 36.81 -6.41 0.59
C GLY A 882 37.85 -5.66 1.43
N ASP A 883 39.12 -6.01 1.32
CA ASP A 883 40.28 -5.35 1.91
C ASP A 883 40.54 -3.94 1.36
N GLU A 884 40.12 -3.66 0.13
CA GLU A 884 40.26 -2.34 -0.50
C GLU A 884 39.00 -1.46 -0.35
N ILE A 885 37.89 -2.02 0.15
CA ILE A 885 36.61 -1.33 0.22
C ILE A 885 36.33 -0.95 1.67
N ALA A 886 36.39 0.35 1.96
CA ALA A 886 36.02 0.91 3.25
C ALA A 886 34.49 0.85 3.49
N VAL A 887 34.11 0.66 4.76
CA VAL A 887 32.72 0.76 5.22
C VAL A 887 32.37 2.23 5.44
N THR A 888 31.29 2.69 4.83
CA THR A 888 30.79 4.07 4.87
C THR A 888 29.35 4.11 5.39
N LYS A 889 28.83 5.30 5.71
CA LYS A 889 27.41 5.48 6.08
C LYS A 889 26.43 4.89 5.06
N GLU A 890 26.79 4.91 3.78
CA GLU A 890 25.93 4.46 2.68
C GLU A 890 25.91 2.93 2.54
N ASN A 891 27.01 2.25 2.85
CA ASN A 891 27.17 0.81 2.65
C ASN A 891 27.19 -0.02 3.95
N ARG A 892 27.08 0.61 5.13
CA ARG A 892 27.09 -0.07 6.44
C ARG A 892 26.05 -1.19 6.61
N GLN A 893 24.87 -1.04 5.99
CA GLN A 893 23.85 -2.10 6.02
C GLN A 893 24.34 -3.35 5.29
N GLU A 894 24.98 -3.17 4.13
CA GLU A 894 25.58 -4.26 3.36
C GLU A 894 26.69 -4.96 4.17
N PHE A 895 27.52 -4.20 4.90
CA PHE A 895 28.56 -4.77 5.77
C PHE A 895 27.95 -5.68 6.84
N VAL A 896 26.94 -5.19 7.57
CA VAL A 896 26.26 -5.98 8.62
C VAL A 896 25.60 -7.22 8.03
N ASP A 897 24.88 -7.08 6.91
CA ASP A 897 24.20 -8.20 6.25
C ASP A 897 25.20 -9.28 5.81
N LEU A 898 26.34 -8.89 5.22
CA LEU A 898 27.40 -9.83 4.83
C LEU A 898 28.12 -10.46 6.03
N TYR A 899 28.26 -9.75 7.14
CA TYR A 899 28.82 -10.28 8.38
C TYR A 899 27.91 -11.37 8.96
N VAL A 900 26.60 -11.10 9.03
CA VAL A 900 25.59 -12.07 9.48
C VAL A 900 25.56 -13.29 8.56
N ASP A 901 25.56 -13.08 7.24
CA ASP A 901 25.65 -14.16 6.25
C ASP A 901 26.92 -15.00 6.43
N PHE A 902 28.05 -14.37 6.73
CA PHE A 902 29.29 -15.09 6.98
C PHE A 902 29.17 -16.05 8.18
N ILE A 903 28.72 -15.56 9.35
CA ILE A 903 28.62 -16.38 10.58
C ILE A 903 27.69 -17.57 10.39
N PHE A 904 26.49 -17.33 9.86
CA PHE A 904 25.44 -18.33 9.83
C PHE A 904 25.49 -19.21 8.58
N ASN A 905 26.01 -18.72 7.44
CA ASN A 905 26.04 -19.44 6.18
C ASN A 905 27.46 -19.84 5.75
N LYS A 906 28.35 -18.89 5.48
CA LYS A 906 29.66 -19.19 4.85
C LYS A 906 30.62 -19.95 5.77
N ALA A 907 30.71 -19.56 7.05
CA ALA A 907 31.66 -20.12 8.01
C ALA A 907 31.40 -21.59 8.34
N VAL A 908 30.14 -22.03 8.20
CA VAL A 908 29.67 -23.35 8.66
C VAL A 908 28.99 -24.14 7.53
N GLU A 909 29.27 -23.78 6.27
CA GLU A 909 28.53 -24.27 5.09
C GLU A 909 28.57 -25.79 4.96
N SER A 910 29.76 -26.41 5.06
CA SER A 910 29.93 -27.85 4.90
C SER A 910 29.28 -28.63 6.04
N GLN A 911 29.48 -28.19 7.29
CA GLN A 911 28.92 -28.78 8.50
C GLN A 911 27.40 -28.71 8.48
N PHE A 912 26.83 -27.54 8.16
CA PHE A 912 25.40 -27.35 8.06
C PHE A 912 24.79 -28.16 6.91
N LYS A 913 25.41 -28.21 5.72
CA LYS A 913 24.91 -29.04 4.60
C LYS A 913 24.87 -30.52 4.96
N ALA A 914 25.89 -31.03 5.66
CA ALA A 914 25.90 -32.41 6.14
C ALA A 914 24.76 -32.66 7.14
N PHE A 915 24.59 -31.77 8.12
CA PHE A 915 23.47 -31.82 9.07
C PHE A 915 22.10 -31.77 8.38
N GLN A 916 21.89 -30.79 7.50
CA GLN A 916 20.65 -30.63 6.73
C GLN A 916 20.34 -31.88 5.91
N LYS A 917 21.33 -32.46 5.23
CA LYS A 917 21.15 -33.70 4.45
C LYS A 917 20.74 -34.87 5.34
N GLY A 918 21.29 -34.96 6.55
CA GLY A 918 20.91 -35.98 7.54
C GLY A 918 19.47 -35.79 8.03
N PHE A 919 19.12 -34.56 8.40
CA PHE A 919 17.79 -34.18 8.85
C PHE A 919 16.72 -34.46 7.79
N MET A 920 16.98 -34.00 6.58
CA MET A 920 16.11 -34.18 5.43
C MET A 920 16.01 -35.65 4.99
N LYS A 921 16.97 -36.53 5.35
CA LYS A 921 16.85 -37.97 5.05
C LYS A 921 15.66 -38.61 5.78
N VAL A 922 15.36 -38.14 6.99
CA VAL A 922 14.26 -38.67 7.82
C VAL A 922 12.99 -37.84 7.62
N CYS A 923 13.09 -36.54 7.83
CA CYS A 923 11.95 -35.61 7.75
C CYS A 923 11.77 -35.02 6.35
N TRP A 924 11.91 -35.84 5.29
CA TRP A 924 11.67 -35.37 3.93
C TRP A 924 10.18 -35.17 3.67
N GLY A 925 9.74 -33.98 3.25
CA GLY A 925 8.40 -33.81 2.71
C GLY A 925 7.91 -32.38 2.57
N ARG A 926 6.85 -32.22 1.77
CA ARG A 926 6.12 -30.94 1.63
C ARG A 926 5.49 -30.47 2.95
N VAL A 927 5.27 -31.38 3.92
CA VAL A 927 4.68 -31.06 5.23
C VAL A 927 5.51 -30.09 6.05
N LEU A 928 6.86 -30.16 5.97
CA LEU A 928 7.72 -29.24 6.71
C LEU A 928 7.58 -27.79 6.23
N GLN A 929 7.27 -27.59 4.94
CA GLN A 929 7.06 -26.25 4.36
C GLN A 929 5.79 -25.56 4.89
N ILE A 930 4.95 -26.27 5.64
CA ILE A 930 3.75 -25.72 6.29
C ILE A 930 4.12 -25.02 7.62
N PHE A 931 5.25 -25.40 8.22
CA PHE A 931 5.71 -24.87 9.50
C PHE A 931 6.53 -23.59 9.31
N ARG A 932 6.46 -22.72 10.32
CA ARG A 932 7.40 -21.61 10.51
C ARG A 932 8.62 -22.07 11.31
N PRO A 933 9.75 -21.33 11.27
CA PRO A 933 10.92 -21.63 12.08
C PRO A 933 10.63 -21.74 13.57
N GLU A 934 9.82 -20.84 14.14
CA GLU A 934 9.48 -20.83 15.57
C GLU A 934 8.64 -22.05 15.96
N GLU A 935 7.70 -22.44 15.10
CA GLU A 935 6.86 -23.61 15.30
C GLU A 935 7.68 -24.90 15.18
N LEU A 936 8.60 -24.96 14.20
CA LEU A 936 9.49 -26.11 14.03
C LEU A 936 10.43 -26.24 15.24
N MET A 937 11.01 -25.12 15.72
CA MET A 937 11.83 -25.10 16.93
C MET A 937 11.04 -25.62 18.14
N ALA A 938 9.83 -25.11 18.35
CA ALA A 938 8.96 -25.53 19.43
C ALA A 938 8.55 -27.01 19.32
N MET A 939 8.51 -27.58 18.11
CA MET A 939 8.32 -29.02 17.92
C MET A 939 9.52 -29.88 18.32
N VAL A 940 10.74 -29.38 18.10
CA VAL A 940 11.99 -30.12 18.42
C VAL A 940 12.32 -30.01 19.90
N VAL A 941 12.31 -28.78 20.43
CA VAL A 941 12.85 -28.44 21.75
C VAL A 941 11.73 -28.26 22.79
N GLY A 942 10.48 -28.13 22.35
CA GLY A 942 9.36 -27.75 23.20
C GLY A 942 9.27 -26.24 23.41
N ASN A 943 8.20 -25.79 24.06
CA ASN A 943 7.97 -24.38 24.37
C ASN A 943 8.06 -24.12 25.90
N GLU A 944 8.05 -22.84 26.28
CA GLU A 944 8.09 -22.35 27.68
C GLU A 944 6.76 -21.72 28.14
N GLU A 945 5.67 -21.96 27.42
CA GLU A 945 4.36 -21.39 27.75
C GLU A 945 3.62 -22.26 28.77
N TYR A 946 3.98 -22.05 30.04
CA TYR A 946 3.54 -22.90 31.13
C TYR A 946 2.09 -22.61 31.60
N ASP A 947 1.16 -23.54 31.33
CA ASP A 947 -0.18 -23.59 31.93
C ASP A 947 -0.25 -24.64 33.06
N TRP A 948 0.19 -24.23 34.24
CA TRP A 948 0.25 -25.11 35.42
C TRP A 948 -1.14 -25.63 35.88
N GLN A 949 -2.22 -24.93 35.53
CA GLN A 949 -3.58 -25.37 35.86
C GLN A 949 -4.01 -26.52 34.94
N ALA A 950 -3.69 -26.43 33.65
CA ALA A 950 -3.89 -27.54 32.73
C ALA A 950 -3.12 -28.80 33.17
N LEU A 951 -1.90 -28.65 33.70
CA LEU A 951 -1.09 -29.76 34.21
C LEU A 951 -1.77 -30.51 35.35
N GLU A 952 -2.37 -29.78 36.31
CA GLU A 952 -3.13 -30.36 37.41
C GLU A 952 -4.40 -31.07 36.92
N SER A 953 -5.14 -30.45 36.01
CA SER A 953 -6.40 -31.00 35.47
C SER A 953 -6.22 -32.33 34.73
N ASN A 954 -5.01 -32.59 34.19
CA ASN A 954 -4.68 -33.80 33.44
C ASN A 954 -3.89 -34.84 34.26
N CYS A 955 -3.79 -34.68 35.58
CA CYS A 955 -3.14 -35.63 36.45
C CYS A 955 -4.03 -36.86 36.73
N GLU A 956 -3.48 -38.05 36.52
CA GLU A 956 -4.11 -39.34 36.81
C GLU A 956 -3.52 -39.94 38.09
N TYR A 957 -4.38 -40.44 39.00
CA TYR A 957 -3.97 -41.05 40.26
C TYR A 957 -4.12 -42.57 40.21
N ARG A 958 -3.09 -43.31 40.61
CA ARG A 958 -3.06 -44.79 40.58
C ARG A 958 -2.79 -45.39 41.96
N ASN A 959 -3.02 -46.70 42.05
CA ASN A 959 -2.62 -47.55 43.20
C ASN A 959 -3.11 -47.03 44.56
N GLY A 960 -4.32 -46.46 44.60
CA GLY A 960 -4.99 -46.06 45.84
C GLY A 960 -4.86 -44.59 46.23
N TYR A 961 -4.29 -43.72 45.38
CA TYR A 961 -4.49 -42.28 45.48
C TYR A 961 -5.75 -41.83 44.73
N ARG A 962 -6.43 -40.81 45.27
CA ARG A 962 -7.55 -40.09 44.64
C ARG A 962 -7.32 -38.59 44.72
N ALA A 963 -7.94 -37.83 43.82
CA ALA A 963 -7.90 -36.37 43.83
C ALA A 963 -8.37 -35.77 45.17
N THR A 964 -9.20 -36.49 45.93
CA THR A 964 -9.73 -36.06 47.23
C THR A 964 -8.82 -36.33 48.42
N ASP A 965 -7.72 -37.05 48.25
CA ASP A 965 -6.84 -37.42 49.37
C ASP A 965 -6.04 -36.21 49.88
N ASP A 966 -5.90 -36.10 51.20
CA ASP A 966 -5.23 -34.97 51.84
C ASP A 966 -3.79 -34.76 51.32
N THR A 967 -3.04 -35.85 51.11
CA THR A 967 -1.67 -35.78 50.57
C THR A 967 -1.63 -35.21 49.15
N ILE A 968 -2.64 -35.48 48.32
CA ILE A 968 -2.74 -34.96 46.94
C ILE A 968 -3.13 -33.49 46.95
N ASN A 969 -4.09 -33.09 47.78
CA ASN A 969 -4.44 -31.68 47.97
C ASN A 969 -3.23 -30.88 48.47
N TRP A 970 -2.52 -31.38 49.48
CA TRP A 970 -1.29 -30.76 49.96
C TRP A 970 -0.20 -30.68 48.89
N PHE A 971 -0.09 -31.70 48.03
CA PHE A 971 0.86 -31.67 46.92
C PHE A 971 0.58 -30.51 45.96
N TRP A 972 -0.66 -30.35 45.48
CA TRP A 972 -1.01 -29.28 44.54
C TRP A 972 -0.97 -27.90 45.17
N GLU A 973 -1.39 -27.76 46.43
CA GLU A 973 -1.19 -26.51 47.18
C GLU A 973 0.29 -26.12 47.28
N VAL A 974 1.14 -27.06 47.68
CA VAL A 974 2.59 -26.84 47.78
C VAL A 974 3.19 -26.55 46.42
N PHE A 975 2.75 -27.25 45.37
CA PHE A 975 3.20 -27.03 44.01
C PHE A 975 2.86 -25.62 43.52
N HIS A 976 1.63 -25.15 43.75
CA HIS A 976 1.21 -23.80 43.35
C HIS A 976 1.92 -22.69 44.13
N GLU A 977 2.29 -22.94 45.38
CA GLU A 977 3.14 -22.07 46.21
C GLU A 977 4.60 -21.98 45.71
N LEU A 978 5.08 -22.88 44.85
CA LEU A 978 6.45 -22.84 44.32
C LEU A 978 6.71 -21.62 43.43
N SER A 979 7.95 -21.13 43.44
CA SER A 979 8.40 -20.12 42.48
C SER A 979 8.39 -20.67 41.05
N SER A 980 8.28 -19.81 40.03
CA SER A 980 8.36 -20.26 38.63
C SER A 980 9.64 -21.02 38.31
N LYS A 981 10.75 -20.70 39.00
CA LYS A 981 12.02 -21.42 38.87
C LYS A 981 11.92 -22.85 39.43
N ASP A 982 11.27 -23.02 40.57
CA ASP A 982 11.13 -24.34 41.19
C ASP A 982 10.05 -25.20 40.50
N LYS A 983 9.01 -24.60 39.92
CA LYS A 983 8.05 -25.31 39.06
C LYS A 983 8.72 -25.89 37.81
N ARG A 984 9.64 -25.15 37.17
CA ARG A 984 10.47 -25.66 36.06
C ARG A 984 11.38 -26.79 36.50
N LYS A 985 12.01 -26.68 37.67
CA LYS A 985 12.82 -27.77 38.24
C LYS A 985 11.98 -29.01 38.54
N PHE A 986 10.75 -28.84 39.02
CA PHE A 986 9.82 -29.97 39.21
C PHE A 986 9.47 -30.62 37.87
N LEU A 987 9.19 -29.83 36.83
CA LEU A 987 8.91 -30.36 35.50
C LEU A 987 10.12 -31.14 34.94
N HIS A 988 11.33 -30.61 35.12
CA HIS A 988 12.57 -31.30 34.78
C HIS A 988 12.76 -32.59 35.59
N PHE A 989 12.50 -32.55 36.90
CA PHE A 989 12.54 -33.72 37.78
C PHE A 989 11.55 -34.80 37.34
N LEU A 990 10.34 -34.42 36.91
CA LEU A 990 9.29 -35.35 36.53
C LEU A 990 9.43 -35.90 35.11
N THR A 991 9.85 -35.07 34.15
CA THR A 991 9.77 -35.39 32.72
C THR A 991 11.13 -35.51 32.04
N GLY A 992 12.22 -35.12 32.72
CA GLY A 992 13.56 -35.00 32.15
C GLY A 992 13.81 -33.70 31.39
N SER A 993 12.79 -32.85 31.21
CA SER A 993 12.87 -31.57 30.51
C SER A 993 12.10 -30.49 31.27
N ASP A 994 12.57 -29.25 31.23
CA ASP A 994 11.82 -28.09 31.70
C ASP A 994 10.98 -27.43 30.59
N ARG A 995 10.98 -28.00 29.38
CA ARG A 995 10.18 -27.58 28.22
C ARG A 995 8.95 -28.48 28.06
N ILE A 996 7.89 -27.93 27.48
CA ILE A 996 6.64 -28.67 27.24
C ILE A 996 6.39 -28.89 25.75
N PRO A 997 5.59 -29.90 25.36
CA PRO A 997 5.21 -30.10 23.96
C PRO A 997 4.49 -28.88 23.37
N ILE A 998 4.56 -28.72 22.05
CA ILE A 998 3.90 -27.63 21.31
C ILE A 998 2.37 -27.60 21.51
N GLN A 999 1.78 -28.74 21.89
CA GLN A 999 0.35 -28.88 22.25
C GLN A 999 0.01 -28.31 23.64
N GLY A 1000 0.99 -27.76 24.35
CA GLY A 1000 0.86 -27.21 25.70
C GLY A 1000 0.89 -28.26 26.80
N MET A 1001 0.71 -27.80 28.05
CA MET A 1001 0.77 -28.68 29.23
C MET A 1001 -0.32 -29.76 29.25
N LYS A 1002 -1.42 -29.57 28.53
CA LYS A 1002 -2.48 -30.58 28.39
C LYS A 1002 -1.96 -31.88 27.76
N ALA A 1003 -0.91 -31.85 26.97
CA ALA A 1003 -0.34 -33.07 26.39
C ALA A 1003 0.45 -33.90 27.42
N ILE A 1004 0.87 -33.31 28.55
CA ILE A 1004 1.64 -34.00 29.59
C ILE A 1004 0.68 -34.70 30.53
N LYS A 1005 0.61 -36.03 30.45
CA LYS A 1005 -0.09 -36.85 31.44
C LYS A 1005 0.84 -37.15 32.61
N ILE A 1006 0.51 -36.64 33.79
CA ILE A 1006 1.19 -36.96 35.05
C ILE A 1006 0.49 -38.15 35.69
N LEU A 1007 1.28 -39.11 36.16
CA LEU A 1007 0.79 -40.22 36.97
C LEU A 1007 1.32 -40.09 38.39
N ILE A 1008 0.45 -40.12 39.40
CA ILE A 1008 0.87 -40.10 40.81
C ILE A 1008 0.45 -41.39 41.49
N GLN A 1009 1.40 -42.06 42.16
CA GLN A 1009 1.14 -43.29 42.93
C GLN A 1009 1.81 -43.26 44.31
N PRO A 1010 1.26 -43.98 45.31
CA PRO A 1010 1.81 -43.99 46.65
C PRO A 1010 3.00 -44.92 46.80
N THR A 1011 3.96 -44.53 47.65
CA THR A 1011 5.05 -45.38 48.16
C THR A 1011 4.86 -45.71 49.65
N PRO A 1012 5.37 -46.86 50.13
CA PRO A 1012 4.99 -47.43 51.42
C PRO A 1012 5.58 -46.74 52.66
N ASP A 1013 6.65 -45.94 52.55
CA ASP A 1013 7.32 -45.30 53.70
C ASP A 1013 7.48 -43.79 53.51
N ASP A 1014 7.04 -43.03 54.52
CA ASP A 1014 7.04 -41.55 54.57
C ASP A 1014 8.43 -40.93 54.79
N LYS A 1015 9.47 -41.75 54.97
CA LYS A 1015 10.88 -41.31 55.09
C LYS A 1015 11.54 -41.00 53.76
N PHE A 1016 11.11 -41.68 52.69
CA PHE A 1016 11.68 -41.53 51.37
C PHE A 1016 11.37 -40.16 50.77
N LEU A 1017 12.23 -39.73 49.85
CA LEU A 1017 11.96 -38.60 48.97
C LEU A 1017 10.93 -39.04 47.91
N PRO A 1018 10.15 -38.11 47.34
CA PRO A 1018 9.42 -38.41 46.12
C PRO A 1018 10.40 -38.85 45.04
N VAL A 1019 10.03 -39.86 44.26
CA VAL A 1019 10.87 -40.39 43.16
C VAL A 1019 10.10 -40.22 41.86
N ALA A 1020 10.78 -39.72 40.82
CA ALA A 1020 10.19 -39.58 39.50
C ALA A 1020 10.79 -40.61 38.54
N HIS A 1021 9.91 -41.28 37.79
CA HIS A 1021 10.28 -42.11 36.65
C HIS A 1021 10.01 -41.31 35.37
N THR A 1022 11.04 -40.59 34.92
CA THR A 1022 10.95 -39.60 33.82
C THR A 1022 10.49 -40.16 32.48
N CYS A 1023 10.72 -41.46 32.27
CA CYS A 1023 10.28 -42.20 31.08
C CYS A 1023 8.76 -42.37 31.01
N PHE A 1024 8.06 -42.32 32.15
CA PHE A 1024 6.62 -42.54 32.27
C PHE A 1024 5.85 -41.34 32.83
N ASN A 1025 6.55 -40.23 33.12
CA ASN A 1025 6.01 -39.07 33.83
C ASN A 1025 5.28 -39.48 35.14
N LEU A 1026 5.85 -40.47 35.83
CA LEU A 1026 5.28 -41.09 37.02
C LEU A 1026 5.98 -40.57 38.26
N LEU A 1027 5.21 -40.08 39.23
CA LEU A 1027 5.68 -39.61 40.51
C LEU A 1027 5.25 -40.58 41.61
N ASP A 1028 6.24 -41.21 42.22
CA ASP A 1028 6.08 -41.97 43.46
C ASP A 1028 6.07 -40.98 44.63
N LEU A 1029 4.88 -40.68 45.14
CA LEU A 1029 4.67 -39.72 46.21
C LEU A 1029 4.34 -40.45 47.52
N PRO A 1030 5.22 -40.45 48.53
CA PRO A 1030 4.91 -41.05 49.83
C PRO A 1030 3.70 -40.37 50.50
N ARG A 1031 2.95 -41.14 51.29
CA ARG A 1031 1.83 -40.62 52.11
C ARG A 1031 2.36 -39.82 53.31
N TYR A 1032 2.80 -38.60 53.05
CA TYR A 1032 3.28 -37.71 54.10
C TYR A 1032 2.15 -37.33 55.05
N LYS A 1033 2.48 -37.19 56.35
CA LYS A 1033 1.51 -36.91 57.41
C LYS A 1033 1.19 -35.43 57.60
N THR A 1034 2.01 -34.53 57.06
CA THR A 1034 1.82 -33.07 57.13
C THR A 1034 2.25 -32.38 55.84
N LYS A 1035 1.65 -31.22 55.55
CA LYS A 1035 1.97 -30.37 54.39
C LYS A 1035 3.42 -29.88 54.41
N GLU A 1036 3.94 -29.51 55.57
CA GLU A 1036 5.31 -28.99 55.74
C GLU A 1036 6.34 -30.06 55.40
N ARG A 1037 6.09 -31.32 55.78
CA ARG A 1037 6.99 -32.44 55.48
C ARG A 1037 6.99 -32.76 53.99
N LEU A 1038 5.82 -32.73 53.34
CA LEU A 1038 5.71 -32.86 51.89
C LEU A 1038 6.51 -31.76 51.19
N LYS A 1039 6.29 -30.49 51.57
CA LYS A 1039 6.99 -29.34 51.02
C LYS A 1039 8.50 -29.44 51.14
N TYR A 1040 8.99 -29.77 52.32
CA TYR A 1040 10.42 -29.95 52.57
C TYR A 1040 11.02 -31.07 51.71
N LYS A 1041 10.38 -32.25 51.66
CA LYS A 1041 10.86 -33.40 50.91
C LYS A 1041 10.76 -33.21 49.40
N LEU A 1042 9.71 -32.56 48.91
CA LEU A 1042 9.54 -32.23 47.49
C LEU A 1042 10.59 -31.21 47.03
N LEU A 1043 10.82 -30.14 47.81
CA LEU A 1043 11.87 -29.16 47.52
C LEU A 1043 13.27 -29.81 47.50
N GLN A 1044 13.55 -30.71 48.44
CA GLN A 1044 14.80 -31.48 48.43
C GLN A 1044 14.96 -32.33 47.15
N ALA A 1045 13.90 -33.02 46.72
CA ALA A 1045 13.94 -33.87 45.54
C ALA A 1045 14.17 -33.06 44.25
N ILE A 1046 13.47 -31.94 44.06
CA ILE A 1046 13.60 -31.13 42.83
C ILE A 1046 14.87 -30.27 42.78
N GLN A 1047 15.56 -30.07 43.92
CA GLN A 1047 16.82 -29.34 43.98
C GLN A 1047 18.05 -30.23 43.79
N GLN A 1048 17.92 -31.54 43.99
CA GLN A 1048 19.00 -32.54 43.92
C GLN A 1048 18.84 -33.44 42.69
N THR A 1049 18.65 -32.84 41.50
CA THR A 1049 18.34 -33.55 40.25
C THR A 1049 19.54 -34.25 39.59
N GLN A 1050 20.77 -34.04 40.08
CA GLN A 1050 21.96 -34.73 39.59
C GLN A 1050 22.54 -35.62 40.68
N GLY A 1051 22.25 -36.92 40.62
CA GLY A 1051 22.97 -37.94 41.37
C GLY A 1051 22.16 -38.63 42.46
N PHE A 1052 21.42 -39.66 42.06
CA PHE A 1052 21.48 -40.95 42.75
C PHE A 1052 21.56 -42.03 41.67
N SER A 1053 22.79 -42.48 41.38
CA SER A 1053 23.01 -43.77 40.74
C SER A 1053 22.21 -44.82 41.53
N LEU A 1054 21.38 -45.60 40.83
CA LEU A 1054 20.78 -46.82 41.35
C LEU A 1054 21.85 -47.60 42.11
N VAL A 1055 21.59 -47.88 43.40
CA VAL A 1055 22.23 -48.99 44.11
C VAL A 1055 21.45 -50.24 43.80
#